data_AF-A0A7W7YC74-F1
#
_entry.id   AF-A0A7W7YC74-F1
#
_cell.length_a   1.000
_cell.length_b   1.000
_cell.length_c   1.000
_cell.angle_alpha   90.00
_cell.angle_beta   90.00
_cell.angle_gamma   90.00
#
_symmetry.space_group_name_H-M   'P 1'
#
loop_
_entity.id
_entity.type
_entity.pdbx_description
1 polymer ?
#
loop_
_entity_poly.entity_id
_entity_poly.type
_entity_poly.pdbx_seq_one_letter_code
_entity_poly.pdbx_strand_id
1 'polypeptide(L)'
;MNKHLFISAAAFLCGSLHAAPTAAQIEFFESKIRPILAQECYECHSTATKKKGGLVLDSRPGWQSGGESGDVIKPGNPAESLLLQTIKHEHDDIKMPKAGAKLDDKVIADFEQWIRDGAADPRDTAPSKAEIAKETDWKSILDRRKQWWSFQPVSKQPANKTIDDYIDAELAKQGIPAAAPADAQTLRRRLSYVLTGLPPSGVQSIDDLLTSPHFGEKWARHFMDWVRYAETYGSEGDPAIPYAHQYRDYLIRAFNDNVPYPQLVKEAIAGDLLAKPRIKNGINESAIGIAQLRMVLHGFSPVDSLDEMVTFTDNQIDTVTKAFQSLTVSCARCHNHKFDAISQTDFYSLYGIFTSTHPAVIDVNAPGTGKAEREELARLKAQIKDAVAAHWLKSAAKITASENTESTHPGLGKLQWFANGVSLTKAGEFSIALEGENAVSQIHPGGYFSDLLSTKERAVLFSNRFKCEGGTLWFRVAGNGGVKAKYVVQNYPRTGTIHKAVVLSDAKDEKLGWRSLDLEFWKGDEIFIQITTAADLPAEFNKDARSWFGLTDVFITQDKTPPSVEARAPFAASDLIQSWQKGTLTDTQAEVLNRLVQTGRLPNKLADLPEAAKLVARYREIEARLPMPTRVPGVIEADAKDAPLFVRGDHKQPSEIVPRRFLDALDPAPFNTTGSGRLQLAEHMADLKNNPLTARVIVNRLWHHVFGRGIVSTVDNFGKLGDLPTHPELLDFLAQRFIDSGGDIKAMLKLMVSSRAFQRSAQASEIAMQKDPENKLLSHWTIHRLEAESIRDSILTLTGKLDPELYGEPIGSGNTRRSIYVKVIRNSLDPFLTTFDSPVPFATRGKRDTTNVPAQSLTLLNDNNVIRWSREWALRSSKLDDKARVQQMFREAFAREATPDEVKQSLAYLGILQQENNELVQELNSKEQKLAAVTQQISALLEPARTRLQTERKLPAVPLNTPAPLAEWTFDKDARDTEGRMNLELVGNARVENGALILDGKSMAKSGSLPKTLTTKTLEAWVMLDNLTQRGGGVVTVQHKDGGQFDSIVFAEKTPQHWVAGSNFFDRSELFEGSAETEATTRPVHIAVVYQPDGTISGYRDGKPYGRTYRKAPAATFAADASQILLGCRHGAPAGNKGLTGRIFRARLYDRALTPEEIAQTARIESSSITEADILAALTPDQRQQLTQLQTQRDEQSKQLESLRASTAGDDATVQSWTSLAQSLINLKEFIYLK
;
A
#
# COMPACT_ATOMS: atom_id res chain seq x y z
N MET A 1 59.97 33.24 -60.52
CA MET A 1 59.59 32.73 -61.86
C MET A 1 60.31 31.40 -62.08
N ASN A 2 59.53 30.35 -62.40
CA ASN A 2 59.94 29.08 -63.02
C ASN A 2 60.91 28.16 -62.22
N LYS A 3 60.81 26.84 -62.26
CA LYS A 3 59.84 25.87 -62.81
C LYS A 3 60.24 24.49 -62.26
N HIS A 4 59.25 23.65 -62.06
CA HIS A 4 59.36 22.21 -61.89
C HIS A 4 59.98 21.49 -63.11
N LEU A 5 60.52 20.26 -62.95
CA LEU A 5 59.81 18.97 -63.19
C LEU A 5 60.75 17.83 -63.71
N PHE A 6 60.82 16.75 -62.91
CA PHE A 6 60.88 15.28 -63.17
C PHE A 6 61.51 14.64 -64.43
N ILE A 7 62.14 13.45 -64.24
CA ILE A 7 61.73 12.14 -64.81
C ILE A 7 62.53 10.94 -64.20
N SER A 8 61.77 9.91 -63.78
CA SER A 8 61.96 8.42 -63.72
C SER A 8 63.30 7.73 -63.37
N ALA A 9 63.29 6.78 -62.40
CA ALA A 9 62.99 5.35 -62.60
C ALA A 9 63.52 4.42 -61.45
N ALA A 10 62.69 3.45 -61.06
CA ALA A 10 62.96 2.16 -60.38
C ALA A 10 63.32 2.11 -58.87
N ALA A 11 62.34 1.71 -58.04
CA ALA A 11 62.28 0.39 -57.37
C ALA A 11 61.39 0.44 -56.10
N PHE A 12 60.28 -0.32 -56.07
CA PHE A 12 59.93 -1.33 -55.05
C PHE A 12 58.46 -1.77 -55.24
N LEU A 13 58.28 -2.97 -55.81
CA LEU A 13 57.07 -3.77 -55.61
C LEU A 13 57.08 -4.26 -54.15
N CYS A 14 56.04 -3.95 -53.38
CA CYS A 14 55.64 -4.75 -52.23
C CYS A 14 54.11 -4.79 -52.21
N GLY A 15 53.55 -5.78 -52.92
CA GLY A 15 52.18 -6.19 -52.69
C GLY A 15 52.14 -7.00 -51.40
N SER A 16 51.44 -6.50 -50.38
CA SER A 16 51.16 -7.25 -49.16
C SER A 16 50.20 -8.40 -49.47
N LEU A 17 50.78 -9.56 -49.82
CA LEU A 17 50.13 -10.86 -49.71
C LEU A 17 49.66 -11.00 -48.26
N HIS A 18 48.35 -10.92 -48.02
CA HIS A 18 47.78 -11.33 -46.74
C HIS A 18 48.04 -12.82 -46.58
N ALA A 19 48.82 -13.19 -45.56
CA ALA A 19 49.03 -14.59 -45.20
C ALA A 19 47.68 -15.26 -44.93
N ALA A 20 47.53 -16.53 -45.32
CA ALA A 20 46.34 -17.30 -44.99
C ALA A 20 46.14 -17.33 -43.45
N PRO A 21 44.89 -17.27 -42.96
CA PRO A 21 44.61 -17.30 -41.53
C PRO A 21 45.24 -18.52 -40.86
N THR A 22 45.90 -18.32 -39.72
CA THR A 22 46.42 -19.41 -38.89
C THR A 22 45.27 -20.19 -38.25
N ALA A 23 45.51 -21.46 -37.89
CA ALA A 23 44.50 -22.29 -37.21
C ALA A 23 43.98 -21.64 -35.92
N ALA A 24 44.85 -20.96 -35.16
CA ALA A 24 44.47 -20.24 -33.94
C ALA A 24 43.55 -19.04 -34.22
N GLN A 25 43.79 -18.29 -35.32
CA GLN A 25 42.92 -17.18 -35.72
C GLN A 25 41.53 -17.67 -36.17
N ILE A 26 41.47 -18.81 -36.85
CA ILE A 26 40.20 -19.45 -37.25
C ILE A 26 39.44 -19.92 -36.02
N GLU A 27 40.10 -20.61 -35.08
CA GLU A 27 39.49 -21.05 -33.82
C GLU A 27 38.98 -19.86 -32.99
N PHE A 28 39.74 -18.77 -32.93
CA PHE A 28 39.33 -17.54 -32.26
C PHE A 28 38.06 -16.96 -32.91
N PHE A 29 38.02 -16.88 -34.24
CA PHE A 29 36.85 -16.41 -34.97
C PHE A 29 35.61 -17.27 -34.69
N GLU A 30 35.73 -18.60 -34.83
CA GLU A 30 34.62 -19.55 -34.65
C GLU A 30 34.10 -19.58 -33.20
N SER A 31 34.98 -19.41 -32.21
CA SER A 31 34.62 -19.49 -30.80
C SER A 31 34.20 -18.16 -30.18
N LYS A 32 34.70 -17.02 -30.68
CA LYS A 32 34.49 -15.69 -30.07
C LYS A 32 33.66 -14.73 -30.93
N ILE A 33 33.86 -14.75 -32.24
CA ILE A 33 33.32 -13.70 -33.13
C ILE A 33 32.04 -14.15 -33.82
N ARG A 34 32.08 -15.28 -34.52
CA ARG A 34 30.92 -15.81 -35.28
C ARG A 34 29.65 -15.95 -34.42
N PRO A 35 29.68 -16.46 -33.18
CA PRO A 35 28.47 -16.59 -32.38
C PRO A 35 27.83 -15.25 -32.06
N ILE A 36 28.64 -14.20 -31.87
CA ILE A 36 28.14 -12.85 -31.59
C ILE A 36 27.59 -12.19 -32.85
N LEU A 37 28.28 -12.32 -33.98
CA LEU A 37 27.77 -11.86 -35.28
C LEU A 37 26.42 -12.52 -35.59
N ALA A 38 26.30 -13.83 -35.36
CA ALA A 38 25.06 -14.57 -35.55
C ALA A 38 23.94 -14.09 -34.62
N GLN A 39 24.26 -13.85 -33.35
CA GLN A 39 23.29 -13.50 -32.34
C GLN A 39 22.83 -12.03 -32.40
N GLU A 40 23.76 -11.10 -32.61
CA GLU A 40 23.51 -9.66 -32.43
C GLU A 40 23.45 -8.91 -33.77
N CYS A 41 23.96 -9.49 -34.86
CA CYS A 41 24.10 -8.79 -36.13
C CYS A 41 23.29 -9.39 -37.28
N TYR A 42 23.15 -10.73 -37.36
CA TYR A 42 22.53 -11.37 -38.54
C TYR A 42 21.06 -11.06 -38.72
N GLU A 43 20.30 -10.65 -37.70
CA GLU A 43 18.90 -10.27 -37.90
C GLU A 43 18.77 -9.10 -38.90
N CYS A 44 19.79 -8.22 -38.96
CA CYS A 44 19.79 -7.00 -39.78
C CYS A 44 20.93 -6.90 -40.82
N HIS A 45 21.98 -7.70 -40.72
CA HIS A 45 23.20 -7.63 -41.54
C HIS A 45 23.63 -9.01 -42.06
N SER A 46 22.71 -9.78 -42.64
CA SER A 46 23.04 -11.07 -43.27
C SER A 46 22.44 -11.19 -44.66
N THR A 47 22.95 -12.13 -45.45
CA THR A 47 22.39 -12.47 -46.76
C THR A 47 21.01 -13.11 -46.68
N ALA A 48 20.68 -13.79 -45.56
CA ALA A 48 19.43 -14.51 -45.39
C ALA A 48 18.28 -13.67 -44.82
N THR A 49 18.57 -12.54 -44.18
CA THR A 49 17.59 -11.68 -43.51
C THR A 49 17.50 -10.30 -44.21
N LYS A 50 17.82 -9.22 -43.50
CA LYS A 50 17.88 -7.84 -44.01
C LYS A 50 19.36 -7.47 -44.26
N LYS A 51 19.58 -6.53 -45.17
CA LYS A 51 20.89 -5.90 -45.45
C LYS A 51 20.82 -4.41 -45.15
N LYS A 52 20.62 -4.06 -43.87
CA LYS A 52 20.45 -2.65 -43.49
C LYS A 52 21.75 -1.88 -43.76
N GLY A 53 21.63 -0.72 -44.40
CA GLY A 53 22.78 0.10 -44.80
C GLY A 53 23.74 -0.61 -45.75
N GLY A 54 23.25 -1.55 -46.56
CA GLY A 54 24.04 -2.35 -47.51
C GLY A 54 25.00 -3.38 -46.88
N LEU A 55 25.17 -3.38 -45.56
CA LEU A 55 26.17 -4.18 -44.84
C LEU A 55 25.74 -5.64 -44.65
N VAL A 56 26.67 -6.56 -44.89
CA VAL A 56 26.54 -8.01 -44.71
C VAL A 56 27.72 -8.52 -43.86
N LEU A 57 27.45 -9.25 -42.77
CA LEU A 57 28.46 -9.70 -41.79
C LEU A 57 28.55 -11.24 -41.66
N ASP A 58 27.76 -11.98 -42.43
CA ASP A 58 27.69 -13.45 -42.37
C ASP A 58 28.74 -14.17 -43.23
N SER A 59 29.57 -13.44 -43.98
CA SER A 59 30.67 -13.99 -44.78
C SER A 59 31.81 -12.99 -44.96
N ARG A 60 33.01 -13.51 -45.24
CA ARG A 60 34.22 -12.73 -45.49
C ARG A 60 34.05 -11.76 -46.66
N PRO A 61 33.63 -12.20 -47.88
CA PRO A 61 33.40 -11.26 -48.97
C PRO A 61 32.31 -10.23 -48.67
N GLY A 62 31.32 -10.60 -47.84
CA GLY A 62 30.22 -9.74 -47.44
C GLY A 62 30.68 -8.50 -46.70
N TRP A 63 31.45 -8.67 -45.62
CA TRP A 63 31.90 -7.51 -44.83
C TRP A 63 33.07 -6.77 -45.48
N GLN A 64 33.87 -7.45 -46.31
CA GLN A 64 34.93 -6.82 -47.12
C GLN A 64 34.37 -5.87 -48.18
N SER A 65 33.13 -6.09 -48.65
CA SER A 65 32.47 -5.19 -49.59
C SER A 65 32.00 -3.88 -48.95
N GLY A 66 32.05 -3.79 -47.62
CA GLY A 66 31.58 -2.62 -46.86
C GLY A 66 30.05 -2.46 -46.86
N GLY A 67 29.60 -1.32 -46.35
CA GLY A 67 28.19 -0.89 -46.42
C GLY A 67 28.06 0.44 -47.15
N GLU A 68 26.86 1.04 -47.12
CA GLU A 68 26.59 2.38 -47.66
C GLU A 68 27.45 3.47 -46.99
N SER A 69 27.95 3.21 -45.78
CA SER A 69 28.88 4.08 -45.04
C SER A 69 30.36 3.79 -45.31
N GLY A 70 30.68 2.93 -46.30
CA GLY A 70 32.06 2.57 -46.66
C GLY A 70 32.58 1.31 -45.95
N ASP A 71 33.90 1.21 -45.81
CA ASP A 71 34.58 0.06 -45.21
C ASP A 71 34.21 -0.10 -43.73
N VAL A 72 33.61 -1.23 -43.38
CA VAL A 72 33.10 -1.46 -42.02
C VAL A 72 34.14 -2.12 -41.11
N ILE A 73 35.02 -2.95 -41.67
CA ILE A 73 36.09 -3.63 -40.94
C ILE A 73 37.39 -3.38 -41.70
N LYS A 74 38.40 -2.82 -41.02
CA LYS A 74 39.75 -2.61 -41.55
C LYS A 74 40.73 -3.56 -40.84
N PRO A 75 41.06 -4.71 -41.46
CA PRO A 75 42.04 -5.66 -40.92
C PRO A 75 43.32 -4.98 -40.44
N GLY A 76 43.75 -5.28 -39.23
CA GLY A 76 44.95 -4.72 -38.60
C GLY A 76 44.77 -3.31 -37.99
N ASN A 77 43.64 -2.62 -38.24
CA ASN A 77 43.40 -1.28 -37.73
C ASN A 77 42.03 -1.16 -37.02
N PRO A 78 41.96 -1.52 -35.73
CA PRO A 78 40.74 -1.41 -34.94
C PRO A 78 40.21 0.03 -34.82
N ALA A 79 41.09 1.02 -34.70
CA ALA A 79 40.71 2.42 -34.48
C ALA A 79 39.93 3.02 -35.66
N GLU A 80 40.24 2.60 -36.89
CA GLU A 80 39.53 3.03 -38.09
C GLU A 80 38.39 2.10 -38.54
N SER A 81 38.15 1.01 -37.81
CA SER A 81 37.07 0.06 -38.15
C SER A 81 35.73 0.57 -37.65
N LEU A 82 34.84 0.95 -38.58
CA LEU A 82 33.51 1.49 -38.26
C LEU A 82 32.67 0.50 -37.44
N LEU A 83 32.79 -0.81 -37.66
CA LEU A 83 32.13 -1.82 -36.82
C LEU A 83 32.49 -1.64 -35.35
N LEU A 84 33.78 -1.45 -35.05
CA LEU A 84 34.25 -1.34 -33.68
C LEU A 84 33.78 -0.02 -33.03
N GLN A 85 33.86 1.09 -33.76
CA GLN A 85 33.36 2.40 -33.30
C GLN A 85 31.85 2.36 -33.01
N THR A 86 31.08 1.70 -33.86
CA THR A 86 29.62 1.60 -33.73
C THR A 86 29.19 0.65 -32.62
N ILE A 87 29.89 -0.47 -32.38
CA ILE A 87 29.61 -1.38 -31.24
C ILE A 87 30.17 -0.87 -29.90
N LYS A 88 31.20 -0.02 -29.93
CA LYS A 88 31.67 0.75 -28.76
C LYS A 88 30.75 1.91 -28.40
N HIS A 89 29.81 2.27 -29.28
CA HIS A 89 28.96 3.47 -29.19
C HIS A 89 29.76 4.79 -29.18
N GLU A 90 30.94 4.80 -29.79
CA GLU A 90 31.84 5.95 -29.90
C GLU A 90 31.59 6.79 -31.16
N HIS A 91 30.83 6.25 -32.13
CA HIS A 91 30.41 6.99 -33.32
C HIS A 91 29.17 7.85 -33.02
N ASP A 92 29.18 9.10 -33.47
CA ASP A 92 28.17 10.11 -33.12
C ASP A 92 26.76 9.76 -33.62
N ASP A 93 26.64 9.35 -34.88
CA ASP A 93 25.33 9.12 -35.54
C ASP A 93 24.88 7.65 -35.62
N ILE A 94 25.78 6.69 -35.41
CA ILE A 94 25.53 5.26 -35.68
C ILE A 94 25.97 4.43 -34.47
N LYS A 95 25.02 3.85 -33.76
CA LYS A 95 25.26 2.97 -32.61
C LYS A 95 24.63 1.62 -32.87
N MET A 96 25.38 0.54 -32.65
CA MET A 96 24.93 -0.82 -32.93
C MET A 96 25.13 -1.72 -31.70
N PRO A 97 24.10 -2.49 -31.29
CA PRO A 97 22.78 -2.60 -31.91
C PRO A 97 21.87 -1.35 -31.73
N LYS A 98 21.23 -0.86 -32.81
CA LYS A 98 20.46 0.41 -32.85
C LYS A 98 19.32 0.54 -31.83
N ALA A 99 18.79 -0.57 -31.32
CA ALA A 99 17.74 -0.63 -30.30
C ALA A 99 18.18 -1.46 -29.06
N GLY A 100 19.49 -1.69 -28.90
CA GLY A 100 20.04 -2.54 -27.84
C GLY A 100 21.10 -1.83 -27.00
N ALA A 101 21.43 -2.43 -25.85
CA ALA A 101 22.58 -2.03 -25.05
C ALA A 101 23.91 -2.23 -25.81
N LYS A 102 24.91 -1.44 -25.44
CA LYS A 102 26.31 -1.62 -25.87
C LYS A 102 26.75 -3.07 -25.58
N LEU A 103 27.52 -3.67 -26.48
CA LEU A 103 28.07 -5.01 -26.26
C LEU A 103 29.02 -5.02 -25.05
N ASP A 104 29.16 -6.18 -24.41
CA ASP A 104 30.06 -6.39 -23.27
C ASP A 104 31.50 -5.99 -23.63
N ASP A 105 32.22 -5.32 -22.72
CA ASP A 105 33.57 -4.82 -23.00
C ASP A 105 34.55 -5.94 -23.36
N LYS A 106 34.35 -7.17 -22.85
CA LYS A 106 35.14 -8.34 -23.25
C LYS A 106 34.81 -8.78 -24.67
N VAL A 107 33.54 -8.74 -25.08
CA VAL A 107 33.14 -9.03 -26.46
C VAL A 107 33.71 -7.98 -27.40
N ILE A 108 33.64 -6.71 -27.03
CA ILE A 108 34.26 -5.62 -27.78
C ILE A 108 35.78 -5.81 -27.86
N ALA A 109 36.42 -6.23 -26.77
CA ALA A 109 37.85 -6.55 -26.75
C ALA A 109 38.17 -7.75 -27.66
N ASP A 110 37.30 -8.76 -27.72
CA ASP A 110 37.43 -9.89 -28.65
C ASP A 110 37.32 -9.40 -30.11
N PHE A 111 36.36 -8.52 -30.43
CA PHE A 111 36.26 -7.87 -31.76
C PHE A 111 37.48 -7.01 -32.07
N GLU A 112 37.96 -6.23 -31.10
CA GLU A 112 39.16 -5.40 -31.24
C GLU A 112 40.39 -6.26 -31.50
N GLN A 113 40.57 -7.36 -30.76
CA GLN A 113 41.65 -8.32 -30.94
C GLN A 113 41.55 -9.01 -32.29
N TRP A 114 40.37 -9.49 -32.67
CA TRP A 114 40.14 -10.12 -33.96
C TRP A 114 40.48 -9.19 -35.13
N ILE A 115 40.04 -7.93 -35.06
CA ILE A 115 40.37 -6.93 -36.08
C ILE A 115 41.87 -6.66 -36.09
N ARG A 116 42.50 -6.50 -34.93
CA ARG A 116 43.95 -6.28 -34.78
C ARG A 116 44.75 -7.42 -35.40
N ASP A 117 44.26 -8.65 -35.26
CA ASP A 117 44.87 -9.87 -35.81
C ASP A 117 44.54 -10.10 -37.30
N GLY A 118 44.00 -9.10 -37.99
CA GLY A 118 43.74 -9.15 -39.43
C GLY A 118 42.33 -9.61 -39.81
N ALA A 119 41.39 -9.64 -38.86
CA ALA A 119 39.98 -10.01 -39.07
C ALA A 119 39.80 -11.34 -39.82
N ALA A 120 40.55 -12.36 -39.41
CA ALA A 120 40.49 -13.70 -40.00
C ALA A 120 39.06 -14.26 -39.97
N ASP A 121 38.53 -14.62 -41.14
CA ASP A 121 37.18 -15.15 -41.29
C ASP A 121 37.20 -16.30 -42.33
N PRO A 122 36.93 -17.55 -41.93
CA PRO A 122 37.00 -18.71 -42.82
C PRO A 122 35.79 -18.82 -43.78
N ARG A 123 34.80 -17.92 -43.67
CA ARG A 123 33.53 -18.02 -44.41
C ARG A 123 33.65 -17.36 -45.79
N ASP A 124 34.19 -18.10 -46.75
CA ASP A 124 34.38 -17.64 -48.14
C ASP A 124 33.09 -17.57 -48.95
N THR A 125 32.03 -18.19 -48.45
CA THR A 125 30.68 -18.12 -49.01
C THR A 125 29.70 -17.79 -47.90
N ALA A 126 28.61 -17.12 -48.26
CA ALA A 126 27.53 -16.88 -47.32
C ALA A 126 26.93 -18.22 -46.86
N PRO A 127 26.76 -18.43 -45.54
CA PRO A 127 26.15 -19.64 -45.03
C PRO A 127 24.74 -19.78 -45.62
N SER A 128 24.35 -21.01 -45.92
CA SER A 128 23.01 -21.29 -46.43
C SER A 128 21.95 -20.82 -45.43
N LYS A 129 20.73 -20.54 -45.92
CA LYS A 129 19.60 -20.22 -45.03
C LYS A 129 19.39 -21.28 -43.93
N ALA A 130 19.71 -22.54 -44.21
CA ALA A 130 19.62 -23.63 -43.24
C ALA A 130 20.71 -23.56 -42.15
N GLU A 131 21.94 -23.19 -42.51
CA GLU A 131 23.05 -23.01 -41.55
C GLU A 131 22.84 -21.79 -40.66
N ILE A 132 22.39 -20.66 -41.24
CA ILE A 132 21.99 -19.49 -40.45
C ILE A 132 20.82 -19.86 -39.52
N ALA A 133 19.79 -20.54 -40.04
CA ALA A 133 18.65 -20.97 -39.24
C ALA A 133 19.04 -21.92 -38.10
N LYS A 134 20.08 -22.75 -38.28
CA LYS A 134 20.63 -23.64 -37.24
C LYS A 134 21.44 -22.86 -36.19
N GLU A 135 22.21 -21.85 -36.58
CA GLU A 135 22.99 -21.02 -35.64
C GLU A 135 22.14 -20.01 -34.85
N THR A 136 21.00 -19.63 -35.43
CA THR A 136 20.00 -18.72 -34.86
C THR A 136 18.79 -19.45 -34.27
N ASP A 137 18.78 -20.78 -34.35
CA ASP A 137 17.77 -21.62 -33.74
C ASP A 137 17.80 -21.47 -32.22
N TRP A 138 16.60 -21.38 -31.63
CA TRP A 138 16.48 -21.16 -30.19
C TRP A 138 17.14 -22.28 -29.38
N LYS A 139 17.11 -23.53 -29.82
CA LYS A 139 17.72 -24.66 -29.09
C LYS A 139 19.23 -24.49 -28.97
N SER A 140 19.92 -24.19 -30.07
CA SER A 140 21.36 -23.92 -30.06
C SER A 140 21.73 -22.69 -29.23
N ILE A 141 20.92 -21.62 -29.30
CA ILE A 141 21.09 -20.41 -28.48
C ILE A 141 20.92 -20.75 -26.99
N LEU A 142 19.87 -21.51 -26.66
CA LEU A 142 19.55 -21.94 -25.31
C LEU A 142 20.68 -22.79 -24.74
N ASP A 143 21.15 -23.82 -25.45
CA ASP A 143 22.24 -24.71 -25.00
C ASP A 143 23.52 -23.93 -24.69
N ARG A 144 23.84 -22.91 -25.50
CA ARG A 144 24.97 -22.00 -25.25
C ARG A 144 24.74 -21.14 -24.00
N ARG A 145 23.54 -20.58 -23.82
CA ARG A 145 23.23 -19.70 -22.68
C ARG A 145 23.07 -20.46 -21.36
N LYS A 146 22.65 -21.73 -21.39
CA LYS A 146 22.64 -22.62 -20.23
C LYS A 146 24.04 -22.79 -19.63
N GLN A 147 25.12 -22.51 -20.37
CA GLN A 147 26.51 -22.54 -19.87
C GLN A 147 26.87 -21.37 -18.94
N TRP A 148 26.00 -20.37 -18.79
CA TRP A 148 26.25 -19.25 -17.87
C TRP A 148 26.35 -19.72 -16.43
N TRP A 149 27.26 -19.13 -15.64
CA TRP A 149 27.70 -19.64 -14.33
C TRP A 149 26.56 -19.93 -13.36
N SER A 150 25.49 -19.11 -13.38
CA SER A 150 24.38 -19.23 -12.43
C SER A 150 23.43 -20.40 -12.75
N PHE A 151 23.44 -20.90 -13.99
CA PHE A 151 22.72 -22.10 -14.41
C PHE A 151 23.53 -23.39 -14.23
N GLN A 152 24.82 -23.29 -13.88
CA GLN A 152 25.65 -24.45 -13.60
C GLN A 152 25.40 -24.99 -12.19
N PRO A 153 25.45 -26.31 -11.95
CA PRO A 153 25.34 -26.87 -10.60
C PRO A 153 26.28 -26.20 -9.59
N VAL A 154 25.89 -26.16 -8.31
CA VAL A 154 26.75 -25.63 -7.23
C VAL A 154 28.00 -26.50 -7.12
N SER A 155 29.18 -25.89 -7.24
CA SER A 155 30.44 -26.62 -7.15
C SER A 155 30.72 -27.08 -5.73
N LYS A 156 31.26 -28.30 -5.58
CA LYS A 156 31.66 -28.82 -4.27
C LYS A 156 32.90 -28.10 -3.79
N GLN A 157 32.81 -27.51 -2.59
CA GLN A 157 33.90 -26.79 -1.95
C GLN A 157 34.48 -27.60 -0.78
N PRO A 158 35.79 -27.44 -0.44
CA PRO A 158 36.40 -28.14 0.69
C PRO A 158 35.74 -27.81 2.04
N ALA A 159 35.34 -28.83 2.79
CA ALA A 159 34.60 -28.66 4.05
C ALA A 159 35.43 -28.04 5.19
N ASN A 160 36.76 -28.06 5.10
CA ASN A 160 37.67 -27.49 6.09
C ASN A 160 37.96 -25.99 5.89
N LYS A 161 37.60 -25.41 4.73
CA LYS A 161 37.74 -23.97 4.49
C LYS A 161 36.68 -23.17 5.26
N THR A 162 37.06 -21.94 5.60
CA THR A 162 36.24 -20.89 6.23
C THR A 162 35.96 -19.76 5.23
N ILE A 163 35.06 -18.84 5.58
CA ILE A 163 34.82 -17.62 4.78
C ILE A 163 36.12 -16.85 4.56
N ASP A 164 36.90 -16.71 5.62
CA ASP A 164 38.12 -15.90 5.62
C ASP A 164 39.21 -16.51 4.74
N ASP A 165 39.28 -17.84 4.59
CA ASP A 165 40.27 -18.48 3.71
C ASP A 165 40.10 -18.08 2.24
N TYR A 166 38.87 -17.85 1.78
CA TYR A 166 38.60 -17.39 0.42
C TYR A 166 38.91 -15.90 0.24
N ILE A 167 38.55 -15.08 1.23
CA ILE A 167 38.82 -13.63 1.20
C ILE A 167 40.33 -13.36 1.29
N ASP A 168 41.01 -13.99 2.25
CA ASP A 168 42.44 -13.80 2.50
C ASP A 168 43.28 -14.29 1.31
N ALA A 169 42.84 -15.34 0.62
CA ALA A 169 43.49 -15.81 -0.61
C ALA A 169 43.45 -14.76 -1.74
N GLU A 170 42.31 -14.11 -1.98
CA GLU A 170 42.23 -13.08 -3.03
C GLU A 170 42.94 -11.79 -2.61
N LEU A 171 42.87 -11.39 -1.34
CA LEU A 171 43.65 -10.26 -0.82
C LEU A 171 45.16 -10.47 -0.96
N ALA A 172 45.65 -11.68 -0.63
CA ALA A 172 47.06 -12.03 -0.78
C ALA A 172 47.51 -12.00 -2.24
N LYS A 173 46.68 -12.52 -3.16
CA LYS A 173 46.94 -12.48 -4.61
C LYS A 173 47.06 -11.05 -5.14
N GLN A 174 46.29 -10.11 -4.60
CA GLN A 174 46.34 -8.69 -4.99
C GLN A 174 47.36 -7.87 -4.19
N GLY A 175 47.98 -8.46 -3.16
CA GLY A 175 48.90 -7.78 -2.25
C GLY A 175 48.22 -6.67 -1.44
N ILE A 176 46.97 -6.88 -1.02
CA ILE A 176 46.21 -5.94 -0.20
C ILE A 176 46.16 -6.45 1.25
N PRO A 177 46.66 -5.69 2.24
CA PRO A 177 46.60 -6.11 3.64
C PRO A 177 45.17 -5.99 4.19
N ALA A 178 44.76 -6.97 4.99
CA ALA A 178 43.53 -6.90 5.77
C ALA A 178 43.66 -5.94 6.96
N ALA A 179 42.59 -5.21 7.26
CA ALA A 179 42.52 -4.32 8.41
C ALA A 179 42.50 -5.09 9.74
N ALA A 180 42.95 -4.45 10.80
CA ALA A 180 42.87 -4.99 12.15
C ALA A 180 41.41 -5.16 12.61
N PRO A 181 41.12 -6.06 13.57
CA PRO A 181 39.79 -6.18 14.16
C PRO A 181 39.29 -4.86 14.77
N ALA A 182 37.98 -4.60 14.65
CA ALA A 182 37.32 -3.49 15.33
C ALA A 182 37.26 -3.72 16.84
N ASP A 183 37.09 -2.64 17.61
CA ASP A 183 36.91 -2.72 19.06
C ASP A 183 35.58 -3.40 19.44
N ALA A 184 35.49 -3.88 20.67
CA ALA A 184 34.33 -4.64 21.16
C ALA A 184 33.01 -3.83 21.17
N GLN A 185 33.05 -2.51 21.33
CA GLN A 185 31.84 -1.67 21.34
C GLN A 185 31.30 -1.50 19.92
N THR A 186 32.20 -1.26 18.96
CA THR A 186 31.87 -1.22 17.53
C THR A 186 31.25 -2.55 17.07
N LEU A 187 31.88 -3.69 17.39
CA LEU A 187 31.36 -5.00 17.02
C LEU A 187 29.99 -5.30 17.65
N ARG A 188 29.78 -4.90 18.91
CA ARG A 188 28.47 -5.07 19.58
C ARG A 188 27.37 -4.27 18.90
N ARG A 189 27.63 -3.00 18.59
CA ARG A 189 26.67 -2.14 17.89
C ARG A 189 26.35 -2.72 16.51
N ARG A 190 27.39 -3.05 15.74
CA ARG A 190 27.27 -3.65 14.40
C ARG A 190 26.43 -4.93 14.43
N LEU A 191 26.75 -5.86 15.32
CA LEU A 191 26.02 -7.13 15.46
C LEU A 191 24.55 -6.93 15.84
N SER A 192 24.25 -6.03 16.79
CA SER A 192 22.88 -5.74 17.23
C SER A 192 22.01 -5.21 16.09
N TYR A 193 22.50 -4.23 15.33
CA TYR A 193 21.75 -3.66 14.21
C TYR A 193 21.61 -4.62 13.02
N VAL A 194 22.66 -5.37 12.69
CA VAL A 194 22.61 -6.37 11.60
C VAL A 194 21.58 -7.45 11.92
N LEU A 195 21.51 -7.94 13.16
CA LEU A 195 20.63 -9.05 13.51
C LEU A 195 19.21 -8.64 13.93
N THR A 196 19.02 -7.47 14.56
CA THR A 196 17.73 -7.07 15.15
C THR A 196 17.20 -5.72 14.64
N GLY A 197 18.04 -4.92 13.97
CA GLY A 197 17.70 -3.55 13.57
C GLY A 197 17.61 -2.54 14.71
N LEU A 198 18.01 -2.94 15.93
CA LEU A 198 17.93 -2.12 17.14
C LEU A 198 19.34 -1.89 17.74
N PRO A 199 19.53 -0.78 18.48
CA PRO A 199 20.73 -0.60 19.29
C PRO A 199 20.85 -1.70 20.37
N PRO A 200 22.06 -2.01 20.84
CA PRO A 200 22.27 -3.06 21.85
C PRO A 200 21.64 -2.66 23.20
N SER A 201 20.93 -3.59 23.85
CA SER A 201 20.29 -3.38 25.15
C SER A 201 21.11 -3.88 26.35
N GLY A 202 22.36 -4.30 26.11
CA GLY A 202 23.27 -4.82 27.13
C GLY A 202 24.44 -5.60 26.53
N VAL A 203 24.99 -6.54 27.31
CA VAL A 203 25.95 -7.54 26.80
C VAL A 203 25.13 -8.70 26.23
N GLN A 204 25.14 -8.85 24.91
CA GLN A 204 24.41 -9.91 24.20
C GLN A 204 25.39 -10.69 23.33
N SER A 205 25.30 -12.01 23.37
CA SER A 205 25.99 -12.90 22.45
C SER A 205 25.29 -12.94 21.08
N ILE A 206 25.94 -13.54 20.08
CA ILE A 206 25.31 -13.79 18.77
C ILE A 206 24.05 -14.64 18.96
N ASP A 207 24.08 -15.64 19.84
CA ASP A 207 22.94 -16.54 20.07
C ASP A 207 21.77 -15.82 20.76
N ASP A 208 22.04 -14.88 21.67
CA ASP A 208 20.99 -14.05 22.29
C ASP A 208 20.28 -13.17 21.23
N LEU A 209 21.04 -12.63 20.28
CA LEU A 209 20.47 -11.79 19.21
C LEU A 209 19.70 -12.62 18.17
N LEU A 210 20.16 -13.83 17.85
CA LEU A 210 19.45 -14.75 16.94
C LEU A 210 18.16 -15.33 17.57
N THR A 211 18.06 -15.36 18.89
CA THR A 211 16.85 -15.82 19.62
C THR A 211 15.92 -14.67 20.00
N SER A 212 16.36 -13.41 19.86
CA SER A 212 15.54 -12.22 20.08
C SER A 212 14.30 -12.23 19.17
N PRO A 213 13.10 -11.85 19.68
CA PRO A 213 11.91 -11.69 18.84
C PRO A 213 12.08 -10.63 17.74
N HIS A 214 12.97 -9.65 17.96
CA HIS A 214 13.26 -8.56 17.03
C HIS A 214 14.12 -9.02 15.84
N PHE A 215 14.72 -10.22 15.91
CA PHE A 215 15.34 -10.87 14.75
C PHE A 215 14.30 -11.05 13.63
N GLY A 216 13.14 -11.62 13.96
CA GLY A 216 12.08 -11.87 12.99
C GLY A 216 11.56 -10.59 12.35
N GLU A 217 11.44 -9.49 13.10
CA GLU A 217 11.06 -8.18 12.55
C GLU A 217 12.10 -7.66 11.55
N LYS A 218 13.39 -7.73 11.89
CA LYS A 218 14.47 -7.29 11.00
C LYS A 218 14.48 -8.07 9.68
N TRP A 219 14.44 -9.39 9.75
CA TRP A 219 14.59 -10.24 8.57
C TRP A 219 13.30 -10.40 7.75
N ALA A 220 12.13 -10.31 8.39
CA ALA A 220 10.86 -10.24 7.67
C ALA A 220 10.79 -9.00 6.78
N ARG A 221 11.32 -7.85 7.24
CA ARG A 221 11.31 -6.61 6.46
C ARG A 221 12.06 -6.77 5.14
N HIS A 222 13.24 -7.38 5.13
CA HIS A 222 13.97 -7.61 3.87
C HIS A 222 13.18 -8.52 2.92
N PHE A 223 12.53 -9.56 3.43
CA PHE A 223 11.70 -10.44 2.62
C PHE A 223 10.48 -9.73 2.02
N MET A 224 9.87 -8.82 2.78
CA MET A 224 8.76 -7.97 2.33
C MET A 224 9.16 -7.07 1.16
N ASP A 225 10.40 -6.56 1.15
CA ASP A 225 10.93 -5.75 0.05
C ASP A 225 11.02 -6.55 -1.26
N TRP A 226 11.28 -7.87 -1.17
CA TRP A 226 11.40 -8.74 -2.33
C TRP A 226 10.04 -9.00 -2.99
N VAL A 227 9.00 -9.11 -2.17
CA VAL A 227 7.64 -9.48 -2.62
C VAL A 227 6.68 -8.29 -2.70
N ARG A 228 7.21 -7.06 -2.67
CA ARG A 228 6.44 -5.81 -2.86
C ARG A 228 5.31 -5.63 -1.84
N TYR A 229 5.53 -6.04 -0.59
CA TYR A 229 4.53 -5.93 0.46
C TYR A 229 3.94 -4.51 0.53
N ALA A 230 2.62 -4.43 0.55
CA ALA A 230 1.87 -3.23 0.85
C ALA A 230 0.47 -3.62 1.37
N GLU A 231 -0.18 -2.70 2.07
CA GLU A 231 -1.58 -2.85 2.48
C GLU A 231 -2.56 -2.40 1.39
N THR A 232 -2.08 -1.88 0.26
CA THR A 232 -2.90 -1.36 -0.85
C THR A 232 -2.32 -1.73 -2.22
N TYR A 233 -3.15 -1.66 -3.28
CA TYR A 233 -2.75 -2.09 -4.63
C TYR A 233 -1.96 -1.05 -5.43
N GLY A 234 -2.05 0.26 -5.13
CA GLY A 234 -1.29 1.32 -5.80
C GLY A 234 -1.89 1.89 -7.09
N SER A 235 -3.09 1.49 -7.48
CA SER A 235 -3.81 2.06 -8.65
C SER A 235 -4.55 3.36 -8.31
N GLU A 236 -5.33 3.91 -9.26
CA GLU A 236 -6.29 4.98 -8.97
C GLU A 236 -7.15 4.61 -7.75
N GLY A 237 -7.41 5.54 -6.85
CA GLY A 237 -8.17 5.28 -5.62
C GLY A 237 -7.49 4.37 -4.57
N ASP A 238 -6.31 3.81 -4.87
CA ASP A 238 -5.43 3.00 -4.00
C ASP A 238 -6.16 2.03 -3.04
N PRO A 239 -6.88 1.04 -3.58
CA PRO A 239 -7.73 0.15 -2.80
C PRO A 239 -6.92 -0.74 -1.83
N ALA A 240 -7.49 -1.05 -0.67
CA ALA A 240 -6.87 -1.92 0.31
C ALA A 240 -6.81 -3.39 -0.15
N ILE A 241 -5.71 -4.07 0.21
CA ILE A 241 -5.57 -5.52 0.13
C ILE A 241 -6.14 -6.10 1.44
N PRO A 242 -7.20 -6.93 1.40
CA PRO A 242 -7.82 -7.48 2.61
C PRO A 242 -6.82 -8.23 3.48
N TYR A 243 -6.78 -7.93 4.78
CA TYR A 243 -5.98 -8.65 5.79
C TYR A 243 -4.47 -8.76 5.50
N ALA A 244 -3.89 -7.85 4.72
CA ALA A 244 -2.49 -7.92 4.28
C ALA A 244 -1.46 -8.05 5.43
N HIS A 245 -1.73 -7.45 6.59
CA HIS A 245 -0.84 -7.48 7.76
C HIS A 245 -0.56 -8.90 8.27
N GLN A 246 -1.47 -9.86 8.02
CA GLN A 246 -1.31 -11.26 8.40
C GLN A 246 -0.07 -11.90 7.78
N TYR A 247 0.30 -11.47 6.56
CA TYR A 247 1.50 -11.95 5.88
C TYR A 247 2.79 -11.42 6.52
N ARG A 248 2.82 -10.13 6.90
CA ARG A 248 3.95 -9.57 7.67
C ARG A 248 4.15 -10.34 8.97
N ASP A 249 3.07 -10.58 9.70
CA ASP A 249 3.14 -11.27 10.99
C ASP A 249 3.56 -12.74 10.84
N TYR A 250 3.10 -13.41 9.77
CA TYR A 250 3.58 -14.74 9.36
C TYR A 250 5.08 -14.76 9.12
N LEU A 251 5.62 -13.79 8.36
CA LEU A 251 7.07 -13.72 8.10
C LEU A 251 7.85 -13.55 9.39
N ILE A 252 7.44 -12.63 10.27
CA ILE A 252 8.09 -12.41 11.58
C ILE A 252 8.13 -13.72 12.37
N ARG A 253 7.00 -14.45 12.46
CA ARG A 253 6.94 -15.76 13.13
C ARG A 253 7.85 -16.77 12.46
N ALA A 254 7.84 -16.87 11.13
CA ALA A 254 8.61 -17.85 10.40
C ALA A 254 10.13 -17.66 10.55
N PHE A 255 10.61 -16.41 10.55
CA PHE A 255 12.02 -16.10 10.84
C PHE A 255 12.39 -16.38 12.31
N ASN A 256 11.52 -16.03 13.26
CA ASN A 256 11.77 -16.32 14.67
C ASN A 256 11.82 -17.82 14.95
N ASP A 257 10.94 -18.59 14.33
CA ASP A 257 10.88 -20.06 14.40
C ASP A 257 12.00 -20.76 13.61
N ASN A 258 12.81 -20.01 12.86
CA ASN A 258 13.85 -20.53 11.96
C ASN A 258 13.30 -21.54 10.95
N VAL A 259 12.16 -21.21 10.32
CA VAL A 259 11.58 -22.05 9.26
C VAL A 259 12.61 -22.20 8.12
N PRO A 260 12.92 -23.44 7.68
CA PRO A 260 13.88 -23.66 6.61
C PRO A 260 13.49 -22.90 5.33
N TYR A 261 14.45 -22.27 4.66
CA TYR A 261 14.16 -21.47 3.47
C TYR A 261 13.43 -22.22 2.34
N PRO A 262 13.73 -23.51 2.03
CA PRO A 262 12.93 -24.28 1.07
C PRO A 262 11.45 -24.36 1.44
N GLN A 263 11.14 -24.43 2.74
CA GLN A 263 9.78 -24.41 3.22
C GLN A 263 9.15 -23.02 3.00
N LEU A 264 9.87 -21.92 3.26
CA LEU A 264 9.38 -20.56 2.96
C LEU A 264 9.08 -20.36 1.48
N VAL A 265 9.93 -20.86 0.58
CA VAL A 265 9.71 -20.81 -0.88
C VAL A 265 8.45 -21.59 -1.26
N LYS A 266 8.26 -22.78 -0.68
CA LYS A 266 7.05 -23.58 -0.90
C LYS A 266 5.79 -22.88 -0.39
N GLU A 267 5.85 -22.32 0.81
CA GLU A 267 4.75 -21.59 1.43
C GLU A 267 4.38 -20.34 0.61
N ALA A 268 5.36 -19.62 0.05
CA ALA A 268 5.14 -18.42 -0.76
C ALA A 268 4.40 -18.65 -2.09
N ILE A 269 4.43 -19.88 -2.63
CA ILE A 269 3.87 -20.20 -3.95
C ILE A 269 2.65 -21.13 -3.84
N ALA A 270 2.71 -22.13 -2.95
CA ALA A 270 1.75 -23.22 -2.86
C ALA A 270 1.47 -23.66 -1.41
N GLY A 271 1.61 -22.76 -0.44
CA GLY A 271 1.44 -23.05 0.99
C GLY A 271 0.08 -23.65 1.37
N ASP A 272 -0.98 -23.28 0.65
CA ASP A 272 -2.34 -23.83 0.77
C ASP A 272 -2.48 -25.26 0.23
N LEU A 273 -1.56 -25.70 -0.65
CA LEU A 273 -1.58 -27.01 -1.30
C LEU A 273 -0.63 -28.02 -0.67
N LEU A 274 0.10 -27.64 0.38
CA LEU A 274 1.06 -28.54 1.02
C LEU A 274 0.33 -29.69 1.72
N ALA A 275 0.74 -30.92 1.42
CA ALA A 275 0.20 -32.11 2.08
C ALA A 275 0.50 -32.16 3.59
N LYS A 276 1.60 -31.51 4.02
CA LYS A 276 2.01 -31.38 5.43
C LYS A 276 2.25 -29.91 5.76
N PRO A 277 1.19 -29.13 5.98
CA PRO A 277 1.33 -27.71 6.31
C PRO A 277 1.87 -27.53 7.73
N ARG A 278 2.51 -26.39 7.97
CA ARG A 278 2.97 -25.96 9.29
C ARG A 278 1.79 -25.39 10.07
N ILE A 279 1.40 -26.11 11.11
CA ILE A 279 0.31 -25.71 12.01
C ILE A 279 0.90 -25.12 13.29
N LYS A 280 0.47 -23.91 13.66
CA LYS A 280 0.87 -23.24 14.91
C LYS A 280 -0.33 -22.53 15.53
N ASN A 281 -0.56 -22.72 16.83
CA ASN A 281 -1.62 -22.06 17.59
C ASN A 281 -3.02 -22.15 16.93
N GLY A 282 -3.36 -23.29 16.32
CA GLY A 282 -4.64 -23.47 15.63
C GLY A 282 -4.73 -22.80 14.26
N ILE A 283 -3.61 -22.30 13.70
CA ILE A 283 -3.51 -21.68 12.37
C ILE A 283 -2.58 -22.50 11.46
N ASN A 284 -2.96 -22.64 10.20
CA ASN A 284 -2.13 -23.10 9.10
C ASN A 284 -1.26 -21.94 8.59
N GLU A 285 -0.07 -21.82 9.17
CA GLU A 285 0.90 -20.78 8.79
C GLU A 285 1.35 -20.92 7.33
N SER A 286 1.48 -22.16 6.84
CA SER A 286 1.89 -22.39 5.45
C SER A 286 0.95 -21.72 4.46
N ALA A 287 -0.37 -21.81 4.69
CA ALA A 287 -1.36 -21.19 3.81
C ALA A 287 -1.29 -19.66 3.79
N ILE A 288 -0.72 -19.00 4.80
CA ILE A 288 -0.55 -17.54 4.81
C ILE A 288 0.50 -17.09 3.78
N GLY A 289 1.51 -17.93 3.49
CA GLY A 289 2.63 -17.59 2.61
C GLY A 289 2.21 -17.15 1.20
N ILE A 290 1.10 -17.67 0.67
CA ILE A 290 0.64 -17.33 -0.69
C ILE A 290 0.06 -15.92 -0.81
N ALA A 291 -0.13 -15.21 0.30
CA ALA A 291 -0.65 -13.84 0.31
C ALA A 291 0.14 -12.89 -0.58
N GLN A 292 1.45 -13.12 -0.73
CA GLN A 292 2.31 -12.34 -1.61
C GLN A 292 1.87 -12.35 -3.08
N LEU A 293 1.20 -13.41 -3.54
CA LEU A 293 0.62 -13.48 -4.89
C LEU A 293 -0.49 -12.43 -5.12
N ARG A 294 -0.99 -11.79 -4.06
CA ARG A 294 -1.94 -10.68 -4.09
C ARG A 294 -1.30 -9.31 -3.84
N MET A 295 0.00 -9.26 -3.58
CA MET A 295 0.76 -8.04 -3.30
C MET A 295 1.41 -7.46 -4.57
N VAL A 296 0.74 -7.57 -5.71
CA VAL A 296 1.18 -6.93 -6.96
C VAL A 296 0.26 -5.76 -7.31
N LEU A 297 0.61 -4.98 -8.33
CA LEU A 297 -0.24 -3.88 -8.82
C LEU A 297 -1.53 -4.45 -9.42
N HIS A 298 -2.63 -3.71 -9.24
CA HIS A 298 -3.93 -4.10 -9.78
C HIS A 298 -4.78 -2.84 -10.01
N GLY A 299 -5.28 -2.65 -11.22
CA GLY A 299 -6.09 -1.51 -11.65
C GLY A 299 -7.41 -1.36 -10.87
N PHE A 300 -7.95 -0.13 -10.83
CA PHE A 300 -9.16 0.19 -10.07
C PHE A 300 -10.47 -0.03 -10.83
N SER A 301 -10.47 0.18 -12.15
CA SER A 301 -11.63 0.00 -13.03
C SER A 301 -11.21 -0.11 -14.50
N PRO A 302 -10.49 -1.18 -14.88
CA PRO A 302 -9.94 -1.35 -16.22
C PRO A 302 -11.06 -1.55 -17.25
N VAL A 303 -10.92 -0.93 -18.42
CA VAL A 303 -11.84 -1.15 -19.56
C VAL A 303 -11.48 -2.41 -20.37
N ASP A 304 -10.21 -2.82 -20.35
CA ASP A 304 -9.72 -4.07 -20.93
C ASP A 304 -9.30 -5.02 -19.79
N SER A 305 -10.21 -5.92 -19.39
CA SER A 305 -9.95 -6.83 -18.25
C SER A 305 -8.94 -7.93 -18.60
N LEU A 306 -8.75 -8.25 -19.89
CA LEU A 306 -7.74 -9.21 -20.32
C LEU A 306 -6.34 -8.60 -20.19
N ASP A 307 -6.15 -7.35 -20.63
CA ASP A 307 -4.87 -6.64 -20.45
C ASP A 307 -4.51 -6.49 -18.96
N GLU A 308 -5.50 -6.20 -18.11
CA GLU A 308 -5.32 -6.17 -16.65
C GLU A 308 -4.87 -7.53 -16.10
N MET A 309 -5.53 -8.63 -16.50
CA MET A 309 -5.13 -9.98 -16.08
C MET A 309 -3.71 -10.32 -16.51
N VAL A 310 -3.33 -9.94 -17.74
CA VAL A 310 -1.98 -10.14 -18.26
C VAL A 310 -0.96 -9.35 -17.45
N THR A 311 -1.22 -8.07 -17.20
CA THR A 311 -0.34 -7.20 -16.41
C THR A 311 -0.21 -7.67 -14.97
N PHE A 312 -1.32 -8.06 -14.33
CA PHE A 312 -1.33 -8.62 -12.98
C PHE A 312 -0.47 -9.88 -12.90
N THR A 313 -0.65 -10.81 -13.84
CA THR A 313 0.08 -12.08 -13.87
C THR A 313 1.56 -11.89 -14.21
N ASP A 314 1.88 -10.97 -15.13
CA ASP A 314 3.25 -10.56 -15.44
C ASP A 314 3.97 -10.06 -14.18
N ASN A 315 3.30 -9.25 -13.35
CA ASN A 315 3.87 -8.80 -12.07
C ASN A 315 4.05 -9.94 -11.06
N GLN A 316 3.17 -10.95 -11.03
CA GLN A 316 3.38 -12.14 -10.20
C GLN A 316 4.62 -12.91 -10.65
N ILE A 317 4.77 -13.14 -11.96
CA ILE A 317 5.93 -13.82 -12.54
C ILE A 317 7.21 -13.04 -12.21
N ASP A 318 7.24 -11.73 -12.51
CA ASP A 318 8.40 -10.87 -12.25
C ASP A 318 8.84 -10.93 -10.79
N THR A 319 7.86 -10.84 -9.87
CA THR A 319 8.13 -10.84 -8.43
C THR A 319 8.66 -12.18 -7.96
N VAL A 320 8.01 -13.28 -8.31
CA VAL A 320 8.41 -14.64 -7.89
C VAL A 320 9.78 -15.01 -8.47
N THR A 321 10.03 -14.75 -9.76
CA THR A 321 11.30 -15.16 -10.39
C THR A 321 12.47 -14.28 -9.94
N LYS A 322 12.28 -12.98 -9.70
CA LYS A 322 13.33 -12.13 -9.13
C LYS A 322 13.60 -12.45 -7.67
N ALA A 323 12.56 -12.60 -6.84
CA ALA A 323 12.72 -12.85 -5.41
C ALA A 323 13.46 -14.16 -5.12
N PHE A 324 13.08 -15.26 -5.80
CA PHE A 324 13.56 -16.60 -5.46
C PHE A 324 14.64 -17.15 -6.40
N GLN A 325 14.77 -16.61 -7.62
CA GLN A 325 15.76 -17.08 -8.60
C GLN A 325 16.69 -15.98 -9.12
N SER A 326 16.46 -14.71 -8.76
CA SER A 326 17.17 -13.53 -9.31
C SER A 326 17.23 -13.56 -10.83
N LEU A 327 16.10 -13.90 -11.48
CA LEU A 327 15.95 -13.93 -12.93
C LEU A 327 14.84 -12.99 -13.41
N THR A 328 15.08 -12.33 -14.54
CA THR A 328 14.15 -11.39 -15.20
C THR A 328 13.27 -12.08 -16.25
N VAL A 329 12.47 -13.08 -15.82
CA VAL A 329 11.65 -13.90 -16.74
C VAL A 329 10.60 -13.07 -17.48
N SER A 330 10.04 -12.03 -16.86
CA SER A 330 9.07 -11.12 -17.52
C SER A 330 9.62 -10.42 -18.77
N CYS A 331 10.93 -10.25 -18.90
CA CYS A 331 11.53 -9.72 -20.13
C CYS A 331 11.32 -10.65 -21.34
N ALA A 332 11.00 -11.93 -21.10
CA ALA A 332 10.71 -12.90 -22.15
C ALA A 332 9.24 -12.90 -22.62
N ARG A 333 8.38 -12.02 -22.09
CA ARG A 333 6.95 -11.94 -22.47
C ARG A 333 6.75 -11.76 -23.97
N CYS A 334 7.52 -10.87 -24.59
CA CYS A 334 7.32 -10.49 -25.99
C CYS A 334 8.13 -11.36 -26.98
N HIS A 335 9.27 -11.89 -26.55
CA HIS A 335 10.15 -12.74 -27.35
C HIS A 335 11.10 -13.50 -26.43
N ASN A 336 11.79 -14.52 -26.94
CA ASN A 336 12.85 -15.21 -26.19
C ASN A 336 13.82 -14.19 -25.59
N HIS A 337 14.15 -14.32 -24.32
CA HIS A 337 14.95 -13.34 -23.59
C HIS A 337 16.22 -13.00 -24.37
N LYS A 338 16.63 -11.73 -24.43
CA LYS A 338 17.71 -11.31 -25.34
C LYS A 338 19.07 -11.97 -25.01
N PHE A 339 19.39 -12.15 -23.72
CA PHE A 339 20.72 -12.64 -23.30
C PHE A 339 20.70 -13.94 -22.50
N ASP A 340 19.68 -14.13 -21.66
CA ASP A 340 19.54 -15.31 -20.80
C ASP A 340 18.91 -16.53 -21.45
N ALA A 341 19.10 -17.67 -20.80
CA ALA A 341 18.54 -18.98 -21.17
C ALA A 341 17.05 -19.08 -20.80
N ILE A 342 16.25 -18.10 -21.21
CA ILE A 342 14.83 -17.99 -20.88
C ILE A 342 14.06 -17.80 -22.18
N SER A 343 13.18 -18.76 -22.51
CA SER A 343 12.36 -18.68 -23.71
C SER A 343 11.10 -17.86 -23.47
N GLN A 344 10.44 -17.42 -24.54
CA GLN A 344 9.09 -16.86 -24.43
C GLN A 344 8.11 -17.90 -23.89
N THR A 345 8.29 -19.18 -24.27
CA THR A 345 7.46 -20.27 -23.76
C THR A 345 7.63 -20.48 -22.26
N ASP A 346 8.79 -20.15 -21.66
CA ASP A 346 8.97 -20.19 -20.20
C ASP A 346 8.04 -19.19 -19.51
N PHE A 347 7.94 -17.95 -20.03
CA PHE A 347 7.00 -16.94 -19.51
C PHE A 347 5.56 -17.45 -19.57
N TYR A 348 5.13 -17.98 -20.72
CA TYR A 348 3.75 -18.46 -20.89
C TYR A 348 3.44 -19.74 -20.13
N SER A 349 4.45 -20.57 -19.85
CA SER A 349 4.33 -21.73 -18.96
C SER A 349 3.97 -21.28 -17.54
N LEU A 350 4.67 -20.25 -17.01
CA LEU A 350 4.36 -19.66 -15.71
C LEU A 350 3.04 -18.88 -15.71
N TYR A 351 2.74 -18.18 -16.81
CA TYR A 351 1.47 -17.48 -16.98
C TYR A 351 0.27 -18.43 -16.89
N GLY A 352 0.35 -19.62 -17.52
CA GLY A 352 -0.66 -20.66 -17.39
C GLY A 352 -0.83 -21.16 -15.95
N ILE A 353 0.26 -21.25 -15.17
CA ILE A 353 0.22 -21.65 -13.76
C ILE A 353 -0.57 -20.64 -12.92
N PHE A 354 -0.22 -19.35 -13.02
CA PHE A 354 -0.82 -18.32 -12.17
C PHE A 354 -2.25 -17.95 -12.60
N THR A 355 -2.55 -17.95 -13.90
CA THR A 355 -3.93 -17.74 -14.39
C THR A 355 -4.87 -18.92 -14.11
N SER A 356 -4.34 -20.10 -13.78
CA SER A 356 -5.13 -21.27 -13.33
C SER A 356 -5.67 -21.17 -11.90
N THR A 357 -5.66 -19.96 -11.31
CA THR A 357 -6.21 -19.66 -9.99
C THR A 357 -7.13 -18.45 -10.04
N HIS A 358 -7.98 -18.30 -9.02
CA HIS A 358 -8.77 -17.07 -8.83
C HIS A 358 -8.28 -16.28 -7.62
N PRO A 359 -8.29 -14.93 -7.68
CA PRO A 359 -8.10 -14.09 -6.50
C PRO A 359 -9.15 -14.42 -5.41
N ALA A 360 -8.70 -14.71 -4.19
CA ALA A 360 -9.57 -15.06 -3.06
C ALA A 360 -9.12 -14.45 -1.72
N VAL A 361 -9.99 -14.52 -0.72
CA VAL A 361 -9.60 -14.54 0.69
C VAL A 361 -9.75 -15.99 1.17
N ILE A 362 -8.72 -16.51 1.83
CA ILE A 362 -8.70 -17.90 2.31
C ILE A 362 -8.79 -17.95 3.84
N ASP A 363 -9.33 -19.05 4.35
CA ASP A 363 -9.33 -19.37 5.77
C ASP A 363 -8.08 -20.19 6.09
N VAL A 364 -7.33 -19.72 7.06
CA VAL A 364 -6.09 -20.33 7.52
C VAL A 364 -6.22 -20.96 8.88
N ASN A 365 -7.44 -21.15 9.41
CA ASN A 365 -7.61 -22.02 10.56
C ASN A 365 -7.04 -23.42 10.29
N ALA A 366 -6.49 -24.05 11.32
CA ALA A 366 -5.92 -25.39 11.20
C ALA A 366 -6.99 -26.37 10.70
N PRO A 367 -6.64 -27.34 9.84
CA PRO A 367 -7.59 -28.35 9.38
C PRO A 367 -8.31 -29.04 10.56
N GLY A 368 -9.65 -29.06 10.50
CA GLY A 368 -10.49 -29.63 11.57
C GLY A 368 -10.89 -28.67 12.68
N THR A 369 -10.44 -27.41 12.66
CA THR A 369 -10.88 -26.37 13.61
C THR A 369 -12.40 -26.23 13.61
N GLY A 370 -13.04 -26.36 14.77
CA GLY A 370 -14.51 -26.29 14.93
C GLY A 370 -15.28 -27.54 14.47
N LYS A 371 -14.61 -28.65 14.14
CA LYS A 371 -15.27 -29.86 13.62
C LYS A 371 -16.26 -30.48 14.62
N ALA A 372 -15.88 -30.59 15.89
CA ALA A 372 -16.74 -31.17 16.92
C ALA A 372 -18.00 -30.32 17.15
N GLU A 373 -17.86 -29.00 17.15
CA GLU A 373 -18.97 -28.06 17.25
C GLU A 373 -19.92 -28.22 16.05
N ARG A 374 -19.40 -28.29 14.82
CA ARG A 374 -20.23 -28.51 13.62
C ARG A 374 -20.97 -29.84 13.63
N GLU A 375 -20.32 -30.92 14.07
CA GLU A 375 -20.94 -32.25 14.19
C GLU A 375 -22.08 -32.24 15.22
N GLU A 376 -21.90 -31.55 16.34
CA GLU A 376 -22.94 -31.39 17.37
C GLU A 376 -24.07 -30.47 16.89
N LEU A 377 -23.77 -29.36 16.21
CA LEU A 377 -24.79 -28.51 15.58
C LEU A 377 -25.64 -29.32 14.58
N ALA A 378 -25.02 -30.16 13.76
CA ALA A 378 -25.73 -31.02 12.82
C ALA A 378 -26.66 -32.03 13.54
N ARG A 379 -26.21 -32.63 14.65
CA ARG A 379 -27.05 -33.51 15.48
C ARG A 379 -28.22 -32.77 16.12
N LEU A 380 -27.96 -31.63 16.74
CA LEU A 380 -28.99 -30.80 17.37
C LEU A 380 -30.01 -30.31 16.32
N LYS A 381 -29.55 -29.91 15.13
CA LYS A 381 -30.41 -29.55 14.00
C LYS A 381 -31.37 -30.69 13.66
N ALA A 382 -30.89 -31.92 13.54
CA ALA A 382 -31.75 -33.08 13.28
C ALA A 382 -32.80 -33.30 14.39
N GLN A 383 -32.39 -33.21 15.66
CA GLN A 383 -33.32 -33.34 16.80
C GLN A 383 -34.36 -32.21 16.84
N ILE A 384 -33.96 -30.97 16.53
CA ILE A 384 -34.87 -29.82 16.43
C ILE A 384 -35.91 -30.07 15.34
N LYS A 385 -35.48 -30.55 14.16
CA LYS A 385 -36.39 -30.92 13.06
C LYS A 385 -37.47 -31.89 13.53
N ASP A 386 -37.07 -32.96 14.21
CA ASP A 386 -37.99 -33.99 14.69
C ASP A 386 -38.97 -33.44 15.73
N ALA A 387 -38.49 -32.64 16.67
CA ALA A 387 -39.32 -32.01 17.69
C ALA A 387 -40.34 -31.01 17.09
N VAL A 388 -39.90 -30.18 16.15
CA VAL A 388 -40.74 -29.20 15.45
C VAL A 388 -41.79 -29.92 14.59
N ALA A 389 -41.39 -30.89 13.78
CA ALA A 389 -42.30 -31.63 12.92
C ALA A 389 -43.34 -32.44 13.71
N ALA A 390 -42.94 -33.07 14.83
CA ALA A 390 -43.87 -33.76 15.72
C ALA A 390 -44.92 -32.82 16.33
N HIS A 391 -44.57 -31.56 16.59
CA HIS A 391 -45.52 -30.55 17.03
C HIS A 391 -46.44 -30.11 15.88
N TRP A 392 -45.89 -29.80 14.69
CA TRP A 392 -46.68 -29.38 13.53
C TRP A 392 -47.71 -30.43 13.09
N LEU A 393 -47.38 -31.73 13.16
CA LEU A 393 -48.32 -32.79 12.81
C LEU A 393 -49.58 -32.82 13.70
N LYS A 394 -49.51 -32.32 14.94
CA LYS A 394 -50.67 -32.23 15.84
C LYS A 394 -51.67 -31.15 15.41
N SER A 395 -51.21 -30.11 14.71
CA SER A 395 -52.04 -28.96 14.27
C SER A 395 -52.29 -28.92 12.76
N ALA A 396 -51.62 -29.76 11.97
CA ALA A 396 -51.65 -29.73 10.50
C ALA A 396 -52.93 -30.28 9.83
N ALA A 397 -53.76 -31.06 10.54
CA ALA A 397 -54.87 -31.81 9.95
C ALA A 397 -55.95 -30.96 9.22
N LYS A 398 -55.98 -29.64 9.43
CA LYS A 398 -56.93 -28.70 8.79
C LYS A 398 -56.25 -27.65 7.90
N ILE A 399 -54.95 -27.75 7.66
CA ILE A 399 -54.18 -26.74 6.92
C ILE A 399 -53.91 -27.26 5.50
N THR A 400 -54.61 -26.68 4.52
CA THR A 400 -54.32 -26.86 3.09
C THR A 400 -53.59 -25.62 2.56
N ALA A 401 -52.52 -25.85 1.82
CA ALA A 401 -51.78 -24.79 1.12
C ALA A 401 -52.03 -24.95 -0.39
N SER A 402 -52.44 -23.88 -1.06
CA SER A 402 -52.43 -23.82 -2.52
C SER A 402 -51.41 -22.79 -2.95
N GLU A 403 -50.54 -23.18 -3.88
CA GLU A 403 -49.54 -22.28 -4.45
C GLU A 403 -49.46 -22.41 -5.96
N ASN A 404 -48.87 -21.40 -6.57
CA ASN A 404 -48.36 -21.50 -7.93
C ASN A 404 -47.15 -22.46 -7.89
N THR A 405 -47.26 -23.61 -8.53
CA THR A 405 -46.26 -24.66 -8.66
C THR A 405 -45.74 -24.76 -10.09
N GLU A 406 -44.45 -25.09 -10.19
CA GLU A 406 -43.60 -25.15 -11.40
C GLU A 406 -43.28 -23.77 -12.02
N SER A 407 -42.29 -23.10 -11.42
CA SER A 407 -41.30 -22.40 -12.25
C SER A 407 -40.52 -23.44 -13.03
N THR A 408 -40.26 -23.17 -14.30
CA THR A 408 -39.13 -23.81 -14.97
C THR A 408 -37.86 -23.38 -14.23
N HIS A 409 -37.39 -24.20 -13.30
CA HIS A 409 -36.10 -24.02 -12.60
C HIS A 409 -35.01 -24.56 -13.52
N PRO A 410 -34.21 -23.70 -14.18
CA PRO A 410 -33.13 -24.17 -15.02
C PRO A 410 -32.05 -24.87 -14.17
N GLY A 411 -32.07 -24.65 -12.85
CA GLY A 411 -31.15 -25.23 -11.88
C GLY A 411 -29.73 -24.71 -12.07
N LEU A 412 -28.77 -25.50 -11.58
CA LEU A 412 -27.34 -25.17 -11.60
C LEU A 412 -26.53 -26.04 -12.58
N GLY A 413 -27.17 -27.01 -13.24
CA GLY A 413 -26.51 -28.15 -13.90
C GLY A 413 -25.77 -27.87 -15.20
N LYS A 414 -25.87 -26.67 -15.79
CA LYS A 414 -25.14 -26.32 -17.03
C LYS A 414 -23.70 -25.89 -16.80
N LEU A 415 -23.35 -25.49 -15.58
CA LEU A 415 -22.01 -25.03 -15.20
C LEU A 415 -21.40 -26.01 -14.20
N GLN A 416 -20.07 -26.14 -14.24
CA GLN A 416 -19.34 -26.84 -13.18
C GLN A 416 -19.10 -25.87 -12.03
N TRP A 417 -19.43 -26.27 -10.82
CA TRP A 417 -19.32 -25.44 -9.62
C TRP A 417 -18.19 -25.91 -8.71
N PHE A 418 -17.42 -24.96 -8.19
CA PHE A 418 -16.37 -25.15 -7.21
C PHE A 418 -16.79 -24.44 -5.93
N ALA A 419 -16.97 -25.21 -4.87
CA ALA A 419 -17.50 -24.73 -3.60
C ALA A 419 -16.48 -24.91 -2.48
N ASN A 420 -16.28 -23.86 -1.68
CA ASN A 420 -15.40 -23.85 -0.53
C ASN A 420 -16.15 -23.32 0.68
N GLY A 421 -16.33 -24.16 1.71
CA GLY A 421 -17.14 -23.83 2.88
C GLY A 421 -18.67 -23.89 2.66
N VAL A 422 -19.11 -24.34 1.48
CA VAL A 422 -20.53 -24.55 1.15
C VAL A 422 -20.69 -25.85 0.34
N SER A 423 -21.88 -26.43 0.33
CA SER A 423 -22.17 -27.68 -0.41
C SER A 423 -23.55 -27.61 -1.05
N LEU A 424 -23.74 -28.36 -2.14
CA LEU A 424 -25.03 -28.47 -2.80
C LEU A 424 -25.97 -29.29 -1.90
N THR A 425 -27.14 -28.74 -1.61
CA THR A 425 -28.11 -29.34 -0.69
C THR A 425 -29.38 -29.80 -1.37
N LYS A 426 -30.09 -30.71 -0.71
CA LYS A 426 -31.40 -31.21 -1.14
C LYS A 426 -32.51 -30.29 -0.61
N ALA A 427 -33.64 -30.29 -1.32
CA ALA A 427 -34.85 -29.62 -0.84
C ALA A 427 -35.25 -30.09 0.57
N GLY A 428 -35.61 -29.12 1.41
CA GLY A 428 -35.97 -29.36 2.81
C GLY A 428 -34.82 -29.21 3.81
N GLU A 429 -33.58 -28.93 3.36
CA GLU A 429 -32.59 -28.37 4.26
C GLU A 429 -33.09 -27.05 4.84
N PHE A 430 -32.64 -26.69 6.04
CA PHE A 430 -33.22 -25.58 6.78
C PHE A 430 -32.20 -24.92 7.71
N SER A 431 -32.51 -23.73 8.20
CA SER A 431 -31.62 -22.98 9.10
C SER A 431 -32.29 -22.76 10.45
N ILE A 432 -31.53 -22.92 11.54
CA ILE A 432 -32.00 -22.59 12.89
C ILE A 432 -31.92 -21.09 13.09
N ALA A 433 -32.94 -20.50 13.71
CA ALA A 433 -32.89 -19.09 14.10
C ALA A 433 -31.87 -18.90 15.24
N LEU A 434 -30.74 -18.29 14.92
CA LEU A 434 -29.62 -18.10 15.85
C LEU A 434 -29.95 -17.10 16.98
N GLU A 435 -30.94 -16.25 16.77
CA GLU A 435 -31.41 -15.24 17.72
C GLU A 435 -32.94 -15.10 17.67
N GLY A 436 -33.53 -14.39 18.64
CA GLY A 436 -34.97 -14.10 18.69
C GLY A 436 -35.86 -15.26 19.15
N GLU A 437 -37.16 -15.11 18.93
CA GLU A 437 -38.21 -16.00 19.45
C GLU A 437 -38.53 -17.20 18.57
N ASN A 438 -37.98 -17.31 17.36
CA ASN A 438 -38.30 -18.39 16.43
C ASN A 438 -37.36 -19.59 16.60
N ALA A 439 -37.81 -20.78 16.22
CA ALA A 439 -36.99 -21.99 16.18
C ALA A 439 -36.28 -22.17 14.82
N VAL A 440 -37.04 -22.09 13.73
CA VAL A 440 -36.53 -22.22 12.36
C VAL A 440 -36.50 -20.85 11.71
N SER A 441 -35.38 -20.48 11.09
CA SER A 441 -35.26 -19.25 10.31
C SER A 441 -35.86 -19.44 8.92
N GLN A 442 -35.41 -20.46 8.17
CA GLN A 442 -35.86 -20.74 6.80
C GLN A 442 -35.84 -22.24 6.51
N ILE A 443 -36.70 -22.69 5.61
CA ILE A 443 -36.63 -24.00 4.94
C ILE A 443 -36.33 -23.75 3.46
N HIS A 444 -35.28 -24.39 2.97
CA HIS A 444 -34.66 -24.12 1.68
C HIS A 444 -35.04 -25.16 0.63
N PRO A 445 -35.24 -24.78 -0.64
CA PRO A 445 -35.21 -25.72 -1.76
C PRO A 445 -33.79 -26.26 -1.97
N GLY A 446 -33.59 -27.13 -2.98
CA GLY A 446 -32.27 -27.59 -3.38
C GLY A 446 -31.41 -26.44 -3.91
N GLY A 447 -30.14 -26.39 -3.49
CA GLY A 447 -29.22 -25.31 -3.87
C GLY A 447 -28.00 -25.20 -2.96
N TYR A 448 -27.20 -24.16 -3.17
CA TYR A 448 -26.08 -23.81 -2.29
C TYR A 448 -26.56 -22.80 -1.25
N PHE A 449 -26.58 -23.19 0.02
CA PHE A 449 -26.95 -22.32 1.14
C PHE A 449 -25.84 -22.31 2.19
N SER A 450 -25.38 -21.13 2.59
CA SER A 450 -24.26 -20.97 3.52
C SER A 450 -24.67 -20.76 4.97
N ASP A 451 -25.97 -20.66 5.28
CA ASP A 451 -26.52 -20.39 6.61
C ASP A 451 -26.98 -21.65 7.37
N LEU A 452 -26.70 -22.84 6.84
CA LEU A 452 -27.29 -24.11 7.30
C LEU A 452 -26.91 -24.52 8.72
N LEU A 453 -25.72 -24.11 9.18
CA LEU A 453 -25.26 -24.36 10.55
C LEU A 453 -25.00 -23.04 11.30
N SER A 454 -24.30 -22.10 10.66
CA SER A 454 -23.99 -20.80 11.24
C SER A 454 -23.71 -19.78 10.13
N THR A 455 -23.98 -18.51 10.42
CA THR A 455 -23.58 -17.37 9.58
C THR A 455 -22.16 -16.86 9.86
N LYS A 456 -21.40 -17.54 10.72
CA LYS A 456 -19.95 -17.29 10.94
C LYS A 456 -19.07 -17.97 9.89
N GLU A 457 -19.60 -19.02 9.25
CA GLU A 457 -18.88 -19.83 8.29
C GLU A 457 -18.47 -19.01 7.06
N ARG A 458 -17.31 -19.33 6.49
CA ARG A 458 -16.98 -18.83 5.16
C ARG A 458 -17.78 -19.62 4.12
N ALA A 459 -18.17 -18.95 3.04
CA ALA A 459 -18.62 -19.63 1.84
C ALA A 459 -18.13 -18.88 0.60
N VAL A 460 -17.48 -19.62 -0.29
CA VAL A 460 -17.01 -19.15 -1.59
C VAL A 460 -17.47 -20.13 -2.64
N LEU A 461 -18.26 -19.66 -3.60
CA LEU A 461 -18.79 -20.45 -4.70
C LEU A 461 -18.45 -19.76 -6.02
N PHE A 462 -17.90 -20.52 -6.96
CA PHE A 462 -17.68 -20.05 -8.32
C PHE A 462 -17.91 -21.14 -9.37
N SER A 463 -18.23 -20.72 -10.60
CA SER A 463 -18.30 -21.63 -11.75
C SER A 463 -16.92 -21.83 -12.40
N ASN A 464 -16.78 -22.83 -13.28
CA ASN A 464 -15.71 -22.82 -14.28
C ASN A 464 -15.80 -21.57 -15.17
N ARG A 465 -14.69 -21.21 -15.84
CA ARG A 465 -14.71 -20.15 -16.84
C ARG A 465 -15.36 -20.63 -18.12
N PHE A 466 -16.04 -19.71 -18.80
CA PHE A 466 -16.66 -19.95 -20.10
C PHE A 466 -16.68 -18.66 -20.93
N LYS A 467 -16.83 -18.81 -22.25
CA LYS A 467 -16.97 -17.68 -23.16
C LYS A 467 -18.36 -17.07 -23.05
N CYS A 468 -18.43 -15.77 -22.82
CA CYS A 468 -19.67 -15.01 -22.73
C CYS A 468 -20.28 -14.80 -24.13
N GLU A 469 -21.54 -15.18 -24.31
CA GLU A 469 -22.27 -15.02 -25.58
C GLU A 469 -23.13 -13.75 -25.63
N GLY A 470 -23.12 -12.94 -24.57
CA GLY A 470 -24.05 -11.82 -24.34
C GLY A 470 -25.31 -12.24 -23.59
N GLY A 471 -26.35 -11.42 -23.65
CA GLY A 471 -27.66 -11.65 -23.03
C GLY A 471 -27.77 -11.14 -21.59
N THR A 472 -28.75 -11.68 -20.88
CA THR A 472 -29.03 -11.38 -19.47
C THR A 472 -28.70 -12.61 -18.63
N LEU A 473 -27.82 -12.43 -17.63
CA LEU A 473 -27.54 -13.39 -16.58
C LEU A 473 -28.57 -13.24 -15.48
N TRP A 474 -29.29 -14.31 -15.17
CA TRP A 474 -30.25 -14.37 -14.09
C TRP A 474 -29.77 -15.29 -12.97
N PHE A 475 -29.95 -14.82 -11.75
CA PHE A 475 -29.71 -15.54 -10.52
C PHE A 475 -31.01 -15.65 -9.74
N ARG A 476 -31.27 -16.81 -9.14
CA ARG A 476 -32.23 -16.92 -8.05
C ARG A 476 -31.47 -17.04 -6.74
N VAL A 477 -31.41 -15.92 -6.01
CA VAL A 477 -30.51 -15.74 -4.87
C VAL A 477 -31.23 -15.14 -3.67
N ALA A 478 -30.69 -15.43 -2.48
CA ALA A 478 -31.02 -14.81 -1.21
C ALA A 478 -29.73 -14.56 -0.42
N GLY A 479 -29.75 -13.64 0.54
CA GLY A 479 -28.62 -13.41 1.43
C GLY A 479 -28.67 -12.06 2.13
N ASN A 480 -27.63 -11.76 2.90
CA ASN A 480 -27.51 -10.50 3.63
C ASN A 480 -26.05 -10.05 3.82
N GLY A 481 -25.86 -9.01 4.62
CA GLY A 481 -24.53 -8.56 5.06
C GLY A 481 -23.66 -7.96 3.95
N GLY A 482 -24.25 -7.65 2.79
CA GLY A 482 -23.53 -7.10 1.63
C GLY A 482 -22.89 -8.16 0.75
N VAL A 483 -23.37 -9.41 0.77
CA VAL A 483 -22.98 -10.45 -0.20
C VAL A 483 -23.13 -9.92 -1.62
N LYS A 484 -22.18 -10.27 -2.48
CA LYS A 484 -22.20 -9.91 -3.90
C LYS A 484 -22.31 -11.16 -4.77
N ALA A 485 -23.39 -11.27 -5.53
CA ALA A 485 -23.51 -12.22 -6.62
C ALA A 485 -23.18 -11.54 -7.95
N LYS A 486 -22.17 -12.04 -8.67
CA LYS A 486 -21.62 -11.36 -9.84
C LYS A 486 -21.06 -12.32 -10.88
N TYR A 487 -20.87 -11.81 -12.09
CA TYR A 487 -19.89 -12.36 -13.03
C TYR A 487 -18.52 -11.72 -12.75
N VAL A 488 -17.46 -12.45 -13.05
CA VAL A 488 -16.07 -11.99 -12.99
C VAL A 488 -15.49 -12.17 -14.38
N VAL A 489 -14.95 -11.09 -14.94
CA VAL A 489 -14.39 -11.05 -16.30
C VAL A 489 -12.88 -11.16 -16.19
N GLN A 490 -12.28 -12.16 -16.84
CA GLN A 490 -10.82 -12.32 -16.89
C GLN A 490 -10.15 -12.19 -15.50
N ASN A 491 -10.67 -12.88 -14.47
CA ASN A 491 -10.21 -12.81 -13.08
C ASN A 491 -10.30 -11.45 -12.36
N TYR A 492 -10.88 -10.41 -12.96
CA TYR A 492 -10.98 -9.09 -12.33
C TYR A 492 -11.96 -9.08 -11.13
N PRO A 493 -11.48 -8.97 -9.88
CA PRO A 493 -12.27 -9.29 -8.69
C PRO A 493 -13.20 -8.16 -8.22
N ARG A 494 -13.06 -6.94 -8.75
CA ARG A 494 -13.74 -5.76 -8.20
C ARG A 494 -15.08 -5.49 -8.88
N THR A 495 -15.88 -4.66 -8.23
CA THR A 495 -17.12 -4.13 -8.80
C THR A 495 -16.98 -2.65 -9.12
N GLY A 496 -17.75 -2.18 -10.10
CA GLY A 496 -17.69 -0.81 -10.59
C GLY A 496 -18.78 -0.53 -11.61
N THR A 497 -18.60 0.51 -12.42
CA THR A 497 -19.60 0.95 -13.40
C THR A 497 -19.93 -0.12 -14.45
N ILE A 498 -18.91 -0.85 -14.91
CA ILE A 498 -19.04 -1.89 -15.95
C ILE A 498 -18.92 -3.33 -15.40
N HIS A 499 -18.22 -3.52 -14.28
CA HIS A 499 -18.17 -4.79 -13.53
C HIS A 499 -19.26 -4.81 -12.48
N LYS A 500 -20.47 -5.22 -12.86
CA LYS A 500 -21.66 -5.13 -12.02
C LYS A 500 -21.79 -6.33 -11.08
N ALA A 501 -22.50 -6.12 -9.98
CA ALA A 501 -22.89 -7.15 -9.04
C ALA A 501 -24.30 -6.90 -8.50
N VAL A 502 -24.98 -7.98 -8.14
CA VAL A 502 -26.17 -7.94 -7.29
C VAL A 502 -25.68 -7.92 -5.84
N VAL A 503 -26.00 -6.85 -5.12
CA VAL A 503 -25.66 -6.71 -3.69
C VAL A 503 -26.87 -7.09 -2.84
N LEU A 504 -26.66 -7.99 -1.88
CA LEU A 504 -27.68 -8.50 -0.97
C LEU A 504 -27.47 -7.89 0.42
N SER A 505 -28.22 -6.83 0.72
CA SER A 505 -28.04 -6.04 1.95
C SER A 505 -29.35 -5.70 2.67
N ASP A 506 -30.48 -5.71 1.97
CA ASP A 506 -31.76 -5.29 2.51
C ASP A 506 -32.53 -6.48 3.08
N ALA A 507 -33.45 -6.26 4.01
CA ALA A 507 -34.30 -7.33 4.58
C ALA A 507 -35.13 -8.10 3.51
N LYS A 508 -35.42 -7.47 2.37
CA LYS A 508 -36.08 -8.14 1.23
C LYS A 508 -35.18 -9.16 0.52
N ASP A 509 -33.86 -9.00 0.62
CA ASP A 509 -32.87 -9.85 -0.05
C ASP A 509 -32.62 -11.16 0.72
N GLU A 510 -33.07 -11.24 1.97
CA GLU A 510 -33.07 -12.49 2.74
C GLU A 510 -34.07 -13.53 2.20
N LYS A 511 -34.94 -13.14 1.26
CA LYS A 511 -35.88 -14.03 0.57
C LYS A 511 -35.36 -14.35 -0.83
N LEU A 512 -35.45 -15.62 -1.23
CA LEU A 512 -35.11 -16.08 -2.58
C LEU A 512 -35.90 -15.29 -3.62
N GLY A 513 -35.17 -14.68 -4.56
CA GLY A 513 -35.77 -13.93 -5.64
C GLY A 513 -34.88 -13.89 -6.87
N TRP A 514 -35.52 -13.68 -8.02
CA TRP A 514 -34.80 -13.45 -9.27
C TRP A 514 -34.09 -12.09 -9.24
N ARG A 515 -32.86 -12.08 -9.71
CA ARG A 515 -31.98 -10.92 -9.88
C ARG A 515 -31.25 -11.09 -11.20
N SER A 516 -30.91 -9.99 -11.88
CA SER A 516 -30.24 -10.08 -13.17
C SER A 516 -29.07 -9.11 -13.31
N LEU A 517 -28.16 -9.48 -14.20
CA LEU A 517 -27.06 -8.66 -14.69
C LEU A 517 -26.99 -8.76 -16.22
N ASP A 518 -26.67 -7.64 -16.86
CA ASP A 518 -26.48 -7.58 -18.31
C ASP A 518 -25.07 -8.06 -18.69
N LEU A 519 -24.98 -8.92 -19.70
CA LEU A 519 -23.74 -9.49 -20.21
C LEU A 519 -23.37 -8.99 -21.62
N GLU A 520 -24.21 -8.19 -22.28
CA GLU A 520 -23.98 -7.75 -23.67
C GLU A 520 -22.61 -7.08 -23.86
N PHE A 521 -22.20 -6.25 -22.89
CA PHE A 521 -20.90 -5.56 -22.94
C PHE A 521 -19.70 -6.53 -22.98
N TRP A 522 -19.83 -7.71 -22.39
CA TRP A 522 -18.73 -8.68 -22.22
C TRP A 522 -18.78 -9.83 -23.22
N LYS A 523 -19.55 -9.70 -24.30
CA LYS A 523 -19.65 -10.74 -25.34
C LYS A 523 -18.27 -11.03 -25.97
N GLY A 524 -17.87 -12.30 -25.96
CA GLY A 524 -16.57 -12.78 -26.45
C GLY A 524 -15.49 -12.91 -25.36
N ASP A 525 -15.66 -12.24 -24.22
CA ASP A 525 -14.77 -12.37 -23.09
C ASP A 525 -14.98 -13.67 -22.34
N GLU A 526 -13.93 -14.08 -21.62
CA GLU A 526 -14.03 -15.19 -20.68
C GLU A 526 -14.50 -14.69 -19.32
N ILE A 527 -15.57 -15.30 -18.82
CA ILE A 527 -16.17 -14.95 -17.54
C ILE A 527 -16.38 -16.20 -16.68
N PHE A 528 -16.53 -16.01 -15.38
CA PHE A 528 -17.09 -17.01 -14.47
C PHE A 528 -18.03 -16.34 -13.49
N ILE A 529 -18.85 -17.13 -12.81
CA ILE A 529 -19.81 -16.62 -11.83
C ILE A 529 -19.22 -16.78 -10.43
N GLN A 530 -19.39 -15.78 -9.58
CA GLN A 530 -18.89 -15.78 -8.20
C GLN A 530 -19.95 -15.29 -7.21
N ILE A 531 -20.10 -16.03 -6.12
CA ILE A 531 -20.84 -15.61 -4.92
C ILE A 531 -20.00 -15.98 -3.69
N THR A 532 -19.79 -15.02 -2.78
CA THR A 532 -19.07 -15.25 -1.53
C THR A 532 -19.74 -14.55 -0.37
N THR A 533 -19.52 -15.05 0.85
CA THR A 533 -19.75 -14.30 2.09
C THR A 533 -18.94 -12.99 2.08
N ALA A 534 -19.46 -11.96 2.74
CA ALA A 534 -18.97 -10.58 2.61
C ALA A 534 -17.54 -10.38 3.12
N ALA A 535 -17.15 -11.11 4.17
CA ALA A 535 -15.79 -11.07 4.71
C ALA A 535 -14.76 -11.82 3.85
N ASP A 536 -15.22 -12.67 2.93
CA ASP A 536 -14.42 -13.56 2.08
C ASP A 536 -14.26 -13.03 0.64
N LEU A 537 -14.80 -11.83 0.37
CA LEU A 537 -14.61 -11.16 -0.91
C LEU A 537 -13.13 -10.80 -1.13
N PRO A 538 -12.56 -11.07 -2.31
CA PRO A 538 -11.17 -10.72 -2.64
C PRO A 538 -10.92 -9.21 -2.76
N ALA A 539 -11.99 -8.40 -2.83
CA ALA A 539 -11.97 -6.94 -2.83
C ALA A 539 -13.32 -6.42 -2.31
N GLU A 540 -13.33 -5.23 -1.71
CA GLU A 540 -14.56 -4.59 -1.19
C GLU A 540 -15.26 -5.45 -0.12
N PHE A 541 -14.45 -6.11 0.72
CA PHE A 541 -14.87 -6.97 1.81
C PHE A 541 -15.42 -6.18 3.00
N ASN A 542 -16.27 -6.84 3.79
CA ASN A 542 -16.73 -6.33 5.08
C ASN A 542 -16.28 -7.28 6.19
N LYS A 543 -15.21 -6.92 6.90
CA LYS A 543 -14.53 -7.79 7.88
C LYS A 543 -15.40 -8.21 9.06
N ASP A 544 -16.36 -7.37 9.47
CA ASP A 544 -17.14 -7.56 10.70
C ASP A 544 -18.55 -8.13 10.41
N ALA A 545 -18.89 -8.38 9.14
CA ALA A 545 -20.22 -8.84 8.76
C ALA A 545 -20.35 -10.37 8.87
N ARG A 546 -21.18 -10.83 9.82
CA ARG A 546 -21.83 -12.14 9.70
C ARG A 546 -22.77 -12.07 8.49
N SER A 547 -22.52 -12.91 7.49
CA SER A 547 -23.23 -12.86 6.22
C SER A 547 -23.49 -14.27 5.71
N TRP A 548 -24.51 -14.42 4.87
CA TRP A 548 -24.83 -15.68 4.23
C TRP A 548 -25.47 -15.47 2.87
N PHE A 549 -25.49 -16.52 2.06
CA PHE A 549 -26.19 -16.55 0.78
C PHE A 549 -26.84 -17.90 0.47
N GLY A 550 -27.88 -17.84 -0.34
CA GLY A 550 -28.54 -18.96 -1.00
C GLY A 550 -28.52 -18.79 -2.51
N LEU A 551 -28.25 -19.85 -3.27
CA LEU A 551 -28.29 -19.89 -4.73
C LEU A 551 -28.97 -21.17 -5.22
N THR A 552 -30.06 -21.04 -5.97
CA THR A 552 -30.83 -22.19 -6.49
C THR A 552 -30.75 -22.31 -8.01
N ASP A 553 -30.67 -21.19 -8.71
CA ASP A 553 -30.75 -21.16 -10.17
C ASP A 553 -29.79 -20.13 -10.75
N VAL A 554 -29.16 -20.50 -11.86
CA VAL A 554 -28.34 -19.62 -12.69
C VAL A 554 -28.56 -19.95 -14.15
N PHE A 555 -28.95 -18.95 -14.94
CA PHE A 555 -29.08 -19.13 -16.38
C PHE A 555 -28.82 -17.84 -17.14
N ILE A 556 -28.36 -17.99 -18.38
CA ILE A 556 -28.14 -16.89 -19.32
C ILE A 556 -29.14 -17.05 -20.46
N THR A 557 -29.84 -15.97 -20.80
CA THR A 557 -30.84 -15.93 -21.88
C THR A 557 -30.78 -14.59 -22.62
N GLN A 558 -31.34 -14.53 -23.82
CA GLN A 558 -31.58 -13.27 -24.51
C GLN A 558 -32.82 -12.53 -23.98
N ASP A 559 -33.69 -13.23 -23.24
CA ASP A 559 -34.89 -12.66 -22.63
C ASP A 559 -34.56 -11.76 -21.41
N LYS A 560 -35.20 -10.59 -21.36
CA LYS A 560 -35.09 -9.65 -20.23
C LYS A 560 -36.12 -9.89 -19.14
N THR A 561 -36.93 -10.94 -19.26
CA THR A 561 -37.83 -11.40 -18.23
C THR A 561 -37.26 -12.65 -17.54
N PRO A 562 -37.48 -12.80 -16.21
CA PRO A 562 -37.12 -14.04 -15.53
C PRO A 562 -38.00 -15.19 -16.05
N PRO A 563 -37.61 -16.47 -15.87
CA PRO A 563 -38.38 -17.61 -16.35
C PRO A 563 -39.77 -17.61 -15.73
N SER A 564 -40.77 -17.97 -16.53
CA SER A 564 -42.17 -17.93 -16.13
C SER A 564 -42.49 -18.98 -15.05
N VAL A 565 -43.43 -18.60 -14.18
CA VAL A 565 -44.06 -19.43 -13.15
C VAL A 565 -45.54 -19.42 -13.50
N GLU A 566 -46.17 -20.57 -13.78
CA GLU A 566 -47.62 -20.76 -13.56
C GLU A 566 -48.11 -22.21 -13.86
N ALA A 567 -48.33 -22.98 -12.80
CA ALA A 567 -49.45 -23.91 -12.63
C ALA A 567 -49.86 -23.87 -11.14
N ARG A 568 -51.00 -24.43 -10.70
CA ARG A 568 -51.37 -24.46 -9.28
C ARG A 568 -51.58 -25.89 -8.80
N ALA A 569 -50.84 -26.31 -7.77
CA ALA A 569 -51.06 -27.59 -7.11
C ALA A 569 -51.36 -27.39 -5.61
N PRO A 570 -52.43 -27.99 -5.08
CA PRO A 570 -52.70 -28.01 -3.65
C PRO A 570 -51.82 -29.05 -2.94
N PHE A 571 -51.28 -28.68 -1.78
CA PHE A 571 -50.57 -29.60 -0.87
C PHE A 571 -51.24 -29.60 0.50
N ALA A 572 -51.39 -30.78 1.10
CA ALA A 572 -51.76 -30.91 2.51
C ALA A 572 -50.54 -30.64 3.39
N ALA A 573 -50.68 -29.82 4.44
CA ALA A 573 -49.57 -29.51 5.34
C ALA A 573 -48.99 -30.77 6.01
N SER A 574 -49.83 -31.75 6.35
CA SER A 574 -49.39 -33.04 6.90
C SER A 574 -48.39 -33.75 5.99
N ASP A 575 -48.63 -33.75 4.68
CA ASP A 575 -47.82 -34.47 3.70
C ASP A 575 -46.48 -33.76 3.50
N LEU A 576 -46.49 -32.42 3.50
CA LEU A 576 -45.27 -31.60 3.47
C LEU A 576 -44.41 -31.87 4.71
N ILE A 577 -45.00 -31.90 5.91
CA ILE A 577 -44.26 -32.13 7.16
C ILE A 577 -43.67 -33.54 7.19
N GLN A 578 -44.44 -34.57 6.80
CA GLN A 578 -43.94 -35.94 6.72
C GLN A 578 -42.83 -36.10 5.68
N SER A 579 -42.96 -35.43 4.53
CA SER A 579 -41.92 -35.41 3.48
C SER A 579 -40.68 -34.67 3.95
N TRP A 580 -40.83 -33.60 4.73
CA TRP A 580 -39.72 -32.90 5.36
C TRP A 580 -38.98 -33.83 6.31
N GLN A 581 -39.67 -34.50 7.24
CA GLN A 581 -39.07 -35.47 8.17
C GLN A 581 -38.28 -36.56 7.44
N LYS A 582 -38.86 -37.13 6.37
CA LYS A 582 -38.22 -38.18 5.56
C LYS A 582 -37.10 -37.68 4.65
N GLY A 583 -36.96 -36.36 4.47
CA GLY A 583 -35.97 -35.77 3.56
C GLY A 583 -36.30 -35.99 2.09
N THR A 584 -37.58 -36.07 1.75
CA THR A 584 -38.10 -36.38 0.40
C THR A 584 -38.91 -35.23 -0.20
N LEU A 585 -38.75 -34.01 0.31
CA LEU A 585 -39.39 -32.82 -0.29
C LEU A 585 -38.87 -32.60 -1.71
N THR A 586 -39.76 -32.13 -2.59
CA THR A 586 -39.35 -31.43 -3.82
C THR A 586 -39.06 -29.96 -3.52
N ASP A 587 -38.38 -29.26 -4.44
CA ASP A 587 -38.08 -27.83 -4.29
C ASP A 587 -39.35 -27.00 -4.03
N THR A 588 -40.39 -27.24 -4.82
CA THR A 588 -41.70 -26.61 -4.65
C THR A 588 -42.32 -26.91 -3.29
N GLN A 589 -42.26 -28.16 -2.83
CA GLN A 589 -42.80 -28.52 -1.51
C GLN A 589 -42.04 -27.85 -0.36
N ALA A 590 -40.71 -27.70 -0.49
CA ALA A 590 -39.89 -27.00 0.51
C ALA A 590 -40.24 -25.51 0.59
N GLU A 591 -40.45 -24.84 -0.55
CA GLU A 591 -40.85 -23.43 -0.59
C GLU A 591 -42.25 -23.19 0.02
N VAL A 592 -43.20 -24.08 -0.30
CA VAL A 592 -44.56 -24.03 0.28
C VAL A 592 -44.49 -24.21 1.79
N LEU A 593 -43.73 -25.21 2.27
CA LEU A 593 -43.55 -25.45 3.69
C LEU A 593 -42.90 -24.24 4.39
N ASN A 594 -41.86 -23.66 3.80
CA ASN A 594 -41.23 -22.44 4.32
C ASN A 594 -42.24 -21.31 4.44
N ARG A 595 -43.09 -21.08 3.42
CA ARG A 595 -44.10 -20.02 3.48
C ARG A 595 -45.12 -20.24 4.60
N LEU A 596 -45.55 -21.48 4.85
CA LEU A 596 -46.44 -21.80 5.98
C LEU A 596 -45.81 -21.40 7.32
N VAL A 597 -44.50 -21.60 7.48
CA VAL A 597 -43.73 -21.19 8.66
C VAL A 597 -43.63 -19.66 8.72
N GLN A 598 -43.20 -18.99 7.64
CA GLN A 598 -43.00 -17.53 7.61
C GLN A 598 -44.30 -16.73 7.79
N THR A 599 -45.44 -17.28 7.36
CA THR A 599 -46.76 -16.65 7.50
C THR A 599 -47.45 -16.96 8.82
N GLY A 600 -46.80 -17.74 9.71
CA GLY A 600 -47.36 -18.12 11.01
C GLY A 600 -48.51 -19.13 10.93
N ARG A 601 -48.73 -19.74 9.76
CA ARG A 601 -49.71 -20.82 9.60
C ARG A 601 -49.26 -22.12 10.27
N LEU A 602 -47.95 -22.32 10.42
CA LEU A 602 -47.35 -23.32 11.27
C LEU A 602 -46.64 -22.65 12.48
N PRO A 603 -46.86 -23.10 13.73
CA PRO A 603 -46.23 -22.50 14.91
C PRO A 603 -44.70 -22.57 14.87
N ASN A 604 -44.01 -21.44 14.94
CA ASN A 604 -42.54 -21.40 14.90
C ASN A 604 -41.90 -20.71 16.11
N LYS A 605 -42.70 -20.14 17.01
CA LYS A 605 -42.19 -19.48 18.21
C LYS A 605 -41.76 -20.52 19.23
N LEU A 606 -40.62 -20.29 19.89
CA LEU A 606 -40.04 -21.16 20.91
C LEU A 606 -40.99 -21.36 22.09
N ALA A 607 -41.80 -20.36 22.43
CA ALA A 607 -42.84 -20.45 23.46
C ALA A 607 -43.89 -21.54 23.16
N ASP A 608 -44.18 -21.79 21.88
CA ASP A 608 -45.14 -22.80 21.43
C ASP A 608 -44.49 -24.20 21.27
N LEU A 609 -43.15 -24.26 21.31
CA LEU A 609 -42.35 -25.43 20.97
C LEU A 609 -41.39 -25.82 22.12
N PRO A 610 -41.89 -26.23 23.31
CA PRO A 610 -41.07 -26.36 24.53
C PRO A 610 -39.91 -27.37 24.41
N GLU A 611 -40.09 -28.46 23.68
CA GLU A 611 -39.03 -29.45 23.46
C GLU A 611 -37.97 -28.95 22.45
N ALA A 612 -38.40 -28.30 21.37
CA ALA A 612 -37.48 -27.67 20.44
C ALA A 612 -36.76 -26.48 21.08
N ALA A 613 -37.40 -25.76 22.02
CA ALA A 613 -36.83 -24.60 22.68
C ALA A 613 -35.56 -24.92 23.47
N LYS A 614 -35.55 -26.04 24.20
CA LYS A 614 -34.35 -26.52 24.92
C LYS A 614 -33.21 -26.86 23.95
N LEU A 615 -33.55 -27.51 22.84
CA LEU A 615 -32.57 -27.90 21.82
C LEU A 615 -32.01 -26.69 21.07
N VAL A 616 -32.84 -25.71 20.72
CA VAL A 616 -32.42 -24.45 20.09
C VAL A 616 -31.55 -23.62 21.04
N ALA A 617 -31.87 -23.58 22.34
CA ALA A 617 -31.00 -22.93 23.32
C ALA A 617 -29.61 -23.58 23.33
N ARG A 618 -29.55 -24.91 23.38
CA ARG A 618 -28.29 -25.66 23.30
C ARG A 618 -27.55 -25.44 21.97
N TYR A 619 -28.28 -25.38 20.86
CA TYR A 619 -27.73 -25.08 19.54
C TYR A 619 -27.04 -23.72 19.54
N ARG A 620 -27.70 -22.68 20.06
CA ARG A 620 -27.15 -21.32 20.17
C ARG A 620 -25.88 -21.28 21.05
N GLU A 621 -25.84 -22.02 22.15
CA GLU A 621 -24.63 -22.14 23.00
C GLU A 621 -23.44 -22.79 22.29
N ILE A 622 -23.69 -23.80 21.45
CA ILE A 622 -22.64 -24.47 20.67
C ILE A 622 -22.18 -23.55 19.53
N GLU A 623 -23.12 -22.92 18.83
CA GLU A 623 -22.84 -21.99 17.73
C GLU A 623 -22.02 -20.78 18.21
N ALA A 624 -22.32 -20.27 19.40
CA ALA A 624 -21.56 -19.19 20.01
C ALA A 624 -20.08 -19.54 20.20
N ARG A 625 -19.76 -20.82 20.48
CA ARG A 625 -18.39 -21.35 20.63
C ARG A 625 -17.68 -21.66 19.32
N LEU A 626 -18.40 -21.68 18.19
CA LEU A 626 -17.79 -21.92 16.89
C LEU A 626 -16.78 -20.80 16.57
N PRO A 627 -15.52 -21.13 16.22
CA PRO A 627 -14.48 -20.16 15.95
C PRO A 627 -14.76 -19.39 14.66
N MET A 628 -14.39 -18.11 14.61
CA MET A 628 -14.42 -17.32 13.38
C MET A 628 -13.29 -17.78 12.43
N PRO A 629 -13.53 -17.78 11.10
CA PRO A 629 -12.47 -17.96 10.11
C PRO A 629 -11.35 -16.93 10.27
N THR A 630 -10.11 -17.37 10.33
CA THR A 630 -8.94 -16.48 10.26
C THR A 630 -8.62 -16.24 8.81
N ARG A 631 -8.71 -14.98 8.36
CA ARG A 631 -8.70 -14.63 6.94
C ARG A 631 -7.40 -14.01 6.50
N VAL A 632 -6.91 -14.42 5.33
CA VAL A 632 -5.73 -13.83 4.68
C VAL A 632 -5.99 -13.65 3.18
N PRO A 633 -5.36 -12.66 2.53
CA PRO A 633 -5.44 -12.56 1.08
C PRO A 633 -4.74 -13.76 0.46
N GLY A 634 -5.23 -14.25 -0.68
CA GLY A 634 -4.61 -15.37 -1.37
C GLY A 634 -5.23 -15.63 -2.73
N VAL A 635 -5.06 -16.86 -3.18
CA VAL A 635 -5.66 -17.42 -4.40
C VAL A 635 -6.31 -18.76 -4.08
N ILE A 636 -7.20 -19.21 -4.95
CA ILE A 636 -7.82 -20.54 -4.85
C ILE A 636 -7.69 -21.28 -6.18
N GLU A 637 -7.55 -22.60 -6.11
CA GLU A 637 -7.51 -23.45 -7.31
C GLU A 637 -8.79 -23.28 -8.13
N ALA A 638 -8.63 -23.16 -9.44
CA ALA A 638 -9.70 -22.92 -10.39
C ALA A 638 -9.71 -24.00 -11.49
N ASP A 639 -10.40 -23.71 -12.60
CA ASP A 639 -10.34 -24.51 -13.83
C ASP A 639 -8.97 -24.34 -14.51
N ALA A 640 -8.03 -25.19 -14.10
CA ALA A 640 -6.66 -25.12 -14.53
C ALA A 640 -6.50 -25.48 -16.03
N LYS A 641 -5.75 -24.66 -16.76
CA LYS A 641 -5.50 -24.85 -18.19
C LYS A 641 -4.16 -24.27 -18.62
N ASP A 642 -3.63 -24.84 -19.69
CA ASP A 642 -2.49 -24.30 -20.40
C ASP A 642 -2.90 -23.01 -21.13
N ALA A 643 -1.97 -22.07 -21.25
CA ALA A 643 -2.24 -20.74 -21.80
C ALA A 643 -1.65 -20.58 -23.21
N PRO A 644 -2.29 -19.82 -24.10
CA PRO A 644 -1.69 -19.45 -25.38
C PRO A 644 -0.50 -18.52 -25.18
N LEU A 645 0.53 -18.69 -26.01
CA LEU A 645 1.54 -17.66 -26.23
C LEU A 645 0.91 -16.46 -26.95
N PHE A 646 1.30 -15.23 -26.59
CA PHE A 646 0.89 -14.03 -27.32
C PHE A 646 2.01 -13.53 -28.23
N VAL A 647 1.72 -13.33 -29.51
CA VAL A 647 2.69 -12.82 -30.48
C VAL A 647 3.17 -11.44 -30.04
N ARG A 648 4.47 -11.30 -29.79
CA ARG A 648 5.07 -10.06 -29.25
C ARG A 648 4.45 -9.57 -27.93
N GLY A 649 3.83 -10.46 -27.16
CA GLY A 649 3.21 -10.12 -25.89
C GLY A 649 1.84 -9.43 -25.99
N ASP A 650 1.29 -9.28 -27.21
CA ASP A 650 -0.01 -8.66 -27.48
C ASP A 650 -1.14 -9.68 -27.26
N HIS A 651 -1.90 -9.50 -26.17
CA HIS A 651 -2.99 -10.40 -25.77
C HIS A 651 -4.11 -10.56 -26.81
N LYS A 652 -4.15 -9.69 -27.82
CA LYS A 652 -5.10 -9.77 -28.94
C LYS A 652 -4.65 -10.70 -30.05
N GLN A 653 -3.42 -11.22 -29.99
CA GLN A 653 -2.81 -12.13 -30.97
C GLN A 653 -2.38 -13.45 -30.30
N PRO A 654 -3.33 -14.28 -29.84
CA PRO A 654 -3.01 -15.62 -29.32
C PRO A 654 -2.47 -16.54 -30.41
N SER A 655 -1.47 -17.35 -30.04
CA SER A 655 -0.79 -18.33 -30.89
C SER A 655 -0.92 -19.74 -30.28
N GLU A 656 0.13 -20.55 -30.33
CA GLU A 656 0.16 -21.92 -29.80
C GLU A 656 -0.07 -21.99 -28.29
N ILE A 657 -0.73 -23.07 -27.85
CA ILE A 657 -0.90 -23.39 -26.44
C ILE A 657 0.42 -23.87 -25.86
N VAL A 658 0.82 -23.28 -24.73
CA VAL A 658 2.06 -23.61 -24.03
C VAL A 658 1.76 -24.42 -22.78
N PRO A 659 2.28 -25.66 -22.67
CA PRO A 659 2.06 -26.49 -21.49
C PRO A 659 2.71 -25.87 -20.26
N ARG A 660 2.05 -25.97 -19.11
CA ARG A 660 2.61 -25.52 -17.83
C ARG A 660 3.82 -26.39 -17.43
N ARG A 661 4.93 -25.74 -17.09
CA ARG A 661 6.21 -26.33 -16.70
C ARG A 661 7.09 -25.31 -15.97
N PHE A 662 8.26 -25.76 -15.52
CA PHE A 662 9.32 -24.87 -15.04
C PHE A 662 10.14 -24.28 -16.22
N LEU A 663 11.28 -23.64 -15.93
CA LEU A 663 12.15 -23.05 -16.97
C LEU A 663 12.86 -24.13 -17.78
N ASP A 664 12.89 -24.01 -19.12
CA ASP A 664 13.50 -24.98 -20.04
C ASP A 664 14.99 -25.20 -19.70
N ALA A 665 15.67 -24.12 -19.31
CA ALA A 665 17.06 -24.17 -18.86
C ALA A 665 17.33 -25.10 -17.69
N LEU A 666 16.34 -25.35 -16.83
CA LEU A 666 16.48 -26.13 -15.60
C LEU A 666 15.74 -27.47 -15.70
N ASP A 667 14.46 -27.43 -16.10
CA ASP A 667 13.65 -28.62 -16.35
C ASP A 667 12.59 -28.33 -17.43
N PRO A 668 12.73 -28.93 -18.64
CA PRO A 668 11.79 -28.72 -19.73
C PRO A 668 10.50 -29.56 -19.63
N ALA A 669 10.38 -30.47 -18.65
CA ALA A 669 9.26 -31.39 -18.58
C ALA A 669 7.93 -30.67 -18.23
N PRO A 670 6.86 -30.87 -19.03
CA PRO A 670 5.50 -30.48 -18.65
C PRO A 670 5.06 -31.07 -17.31
N PHE A 671 4.36 -30.28 -16.51
CA PHE A 671 3.79 -30.74 -15.26
C PHE A 671 2.60 -31.67 -15.52
N ASN A 672 2.68 -32.90 -15.01
CA ASN A 672 1.57 -33.85 -15.05
C ASN A 672 0.61 -33.60 -13.89
N THR A 673 -0.31 -32.63 -14.05
CA THR A 673 -1.27 -32.25 -13.01
C THR A 673 -2.58 -31.75 -13.59
N THR A 674 -3.68 -32.03 -12.89
CA THR A 674 -5.01 -31.46 -13.17
C THR A 674 -5.25 -30.14 -12.42
N GLY A 675 -4.42 -29.81 -11.41
CA GLY A 675 -4.47 -28.54 -10.68
C GLY A 675 -3.66 -27.45 -11.39
N SER A 676 -3.44 -26.30 -10.76
CA SER A 676 -2.79 -25.12 -11.36
C SER A 676 -1.34 -25.34 -11.79
N GLY A 677 -0.60 -26.25 -11.14
CA GLY A 677 0.85 -26.39 -11.31
C GLY A 677 1.68 -25.60 -10.30
N ARG A 678 1.04 -24.84 -9.40
CA ARG A 678 1.74 -24.07 -8.36
C ARG A 678 2.57 -24.95 -7.43
N LEU A 679 2.04 -26.11 -7.02
CA LEU A 679 2.75 -27.04 -6.15
C LEU A 679 4.03 -27.56 -6.81
N GLN A 680 3.96 -27.98 -8.07
CA GLN A 680 5.13 -28.44 -8.83
C GLN A 680 6.16 -27.31 -9.01
N LEU A 681 5.69 -26.10 -9.35
CA LEU A 681 6.57 -24.92 -9.42
C LEU A 681 7.31 -24.68 -8.10
N ALA A 682 6.56 -24.73 -6.99
CA ALA A 682 7.09 -24.54 -5.65
C ALA A 682 8.13 -25.62 -5.27
N GLU A 683 7.89 -26.87 -5.64
CA GLU A 683 8.81 -27.98 -5.43
C GLU A 683 10.11 -27.82 -6.22
N HIS A 684 10.04 -27.46 -7.51
CA HIS A 684 11.22 -27.22 -8.35
C HIS A 684 12.01 -25.99 -7.89
N MET A 685 11.31 -24.91 -7.49
CA MET A 685 11.99 -23.72 -6.97
C MET A 685 12.64 -23.97 -5.62
N ALA A 686 12.08 -24.82 -4.76
CA ALA A 686 12.62 -25.10 -3.43
C ALA A 686 13.67 -26.23 -3.40
N ASP A 687 13.91 -26.92 -4.52
CA ASP A 687 14.89 -28.00 -4.59
C ASP A 687 16.33 -27.45 -4.62
N LEU A 688 16.91 -27.25 -3.43
CA LEU A 688 18.26 -26.71 -3.30
C LEU A 688 19.36 -27.58 -3.94
N LYS A 689 19.09 -28.85 -4.25
CA LYS A 689 20.09 -29.76 -4.83
C LYS A 689 20.12 -29.67 -6.34
N ASN A 690 18.95 -29.63 -6.97
CA ASN A 690 18.82 -29.65 -8.42
C ASN A 690 18.63 -28.24 -9.02
N ASN A 691 18.17 -27.27 -8.23
CA ASN A 691 18.09 -25.88 -8.65
C ASN A 691 19.37 -25.10 -8.27
N PRO A 692 20.22 -24.72 -9.22
CA PRO A 692 21.50 -24.07 -8.96
C PRO A 692 21.40 -22.62 -8.49
N LEU A 693 20.22 -22.00 -8.59
CA LEU A 693 20.01 -20.58 -8.32
C LEU A 693 19.58 -20.35 -6.88
N THR A 694 18.60 -21.09 -6.39
CA THR A 694 17.90 -20.78 -5.12
C THR A 694 18.84 -20.65 -3.92
N ALA A 695 19.79 -21.57 -3.75
CA ALA A 695 20.77 -21.50 -2.67
C ALA A 695 21.73 -20.30 -2.84
N ARG A 696 22.23 -20.04 -4.06
CA ARG A 696 23.13 -18.92 -4.35
C ARG A 696 22.45 -17.56 -4.15
N VAL A 697 21.20 -17.45 -4.58
CA VAL A 697 20.40 -16.24 -4.47
C VAL A 697 20.19 -15.87 -3.01
N ILE A 698 19.72 -16.80 -2.17
CA ILE A 698 19.46 -16.49 -0.77
C ILE A 698 20.74 -16.17 0.00
N VAL A 699 21.83 -16.94 -0.18
CA VAL A 699 23.08 -16.63 0.53
C VAL A 699 23.68 -15.30 0.07
N ASN A 700 23.53 -14.93 -1.20
CA ASN A 700 23.95 -13.61 -1.69
C ASN A 700 23.10 -12.47 -1.12
N ARG A 701 21.78 -12.67 -0.94
CA ARG A 701 20.89 -11.70 -0.29
C ARG A 701 21.24 -11.55 1.19
N LEU A 702 21.43 -12.66 1.92
CA LEU A 702 21.89 -12.61 3.32
C LEU A 702 23.24 -11.90 3.44
N TRP A 703 24.19 -12.23 2.56
CA TRP A 703 25.49 -11.57 2.48
C TRP A 703 25.37 -10.07 2.22
N HIS A 704 24.51 -9.67 1.28
CA HIS A 704 24.24 -8.26 1.00
C HIS A 704 23.74 -7.50 2.24
N HIS A 705 22.79 -8.07 2.98
CA HIS A 705 22.26 -7.42 4.19
C HIS A 705 23.27 -7.40 5.35
N VAL A 706 24.24 -8.32 5.39
CA VAL A 706 25.31 -8.34 6.41
C VAL A 706 26.45 -7.38 6.05
N PHE A 707 26.92 -7.37 4.80
CA PHE A 707 28.13 -6.65 4.36
C PHE A 707 27.83 -5.37 3.56
N GLY A 708 26.56 -5.04 3.31
CA GLY A 708 26.14 -3.88 2.50
C GLY A 708 26.26 -4.06 0.99
N ARG A 709 26.91 -5.13 0.53
CA ARG A 709 27.11 -5.46 -0.89
C ARG A 709 27.08 -6.98 -1.07
N GLY A 710 26.27 -7.48 -2.01
CA GLY A 710 26.30 -8.90 -2.38
C GLY A 710 27.65 -9.32 -2.97
N ILE A 711 27.96 -10.62 -2.95
CA ILE A 711 29.07 -11.20 -3.74
C ILE A 711 28.80 -10.96 -5.23
N VAL A 712 27.54 -11.10 -5.63
CA VAL A 712 26.97 -10.57 -6.88
C VAL A 712 26.23 -9.28 -6.54
N SER A 713 26.68 -8.14 -7.08
CA SER A 713 26.14 -6.81 -6.75
C SER A 713 24.73 -6.58 -7.28
N THR A 714 24.39 -7.18 -8.41
CA THR A 714 23.04 -7.18 -8.99
C THR A 714 22.19 -8.24 -8.30
N VAL A 715 21.77 -7.96 -7.07
CA VAL A 715 21.08 -8.94 -6.19
C VAL A 715 19.84 -9.57 -6.85
N ASP A 716 19.12 -8.83 -7.70
CA ASP A 716 17.90 -9.29 -8.38
C ASP A 716 18.14 -9.80 -9.82
N ASN A 717 19.39 -9.85 -10.30
CA ASN A 717 19.71 -10.31 -11.65
C ASN A 717 21.04 -11.10 -11.68
N PHE A 718 20.94 -12.43 -11.77
CA PHE A 718 22.06 -13.36 -11.95
C PHE A 718 22.22 -13.81 -13.42
N GLY A 719 21.42 -13.23 -14.33
CA GLY A 719 21.56 -13.40 -15.76
C GLY A 719 22.79 -12.69 -16.31
N LYS A 720 22.91 -12.68 -17.63
CA LYS A 720 24.05 -12.18 -18.40
C LYS A 720 24.25 -10.67 -18.28
N LEU A 721 23.18 -9.92 -18.01
CA LEU A 721 23.23 -8.48 -17.71
C LEU A 721 23.52 -8.18 -16.23
N GLY A 722 23.56 -9.22 -15.40
CA GLY A 722 23.99 -9.13 -14.01
C GLY A 722 25.51 -9.14 -13.89
N ASP A 723 26.00 -8.70 -12.73
CA ASP A 723 27.42 -8.74 -12.40
C ASP A 723 27.90 -10.18 -12.17
N LEU A 724 29.19 -10.41 -12.42
CA LEU A 724 29.85 -11.65 -12.00
C LEU A 724 30.09 -11.64 -10.47
N PRO A 725 30.12 -12.82 -9.83
CA PRO A 725 30.49 -12.91 -8.42
C PRO A 725 31.92 -12.44 -8.20
N THR A 726 32.15 -11.59 -7.19
CA THR A 726 33.51 -11.16 -6.81
C THR A 726 34.35 -12.33 -6.30
N HIS A 727 33.70 -13.31 -5.65
CA HIS A 727 34.32 -14.52 -5.12
C HIS A 727 33.46 -15.74 -5.49
N PRO A 728 33.60 -16.31 -6.71
CA PRO A 728 32.76 -17.42 -7.17
C PRO A 728 32.85 -18.66 -6.27
N GLU A 729 34.04 -19.03 -5.83
CA GLU A 729 34.22 -20.20 -4.94
C GLU A 729 33.62 -19.97 -3.54
N LEU A 730 33.66 -18.73 -3.03
CA LEU A 730 33.03 -18.39 -1.75
C LEU A 730 31.50 -18.44 -1.86
N LEU A 731 30.93 -17.97 -2.97
CA LEU A 731 29.49 -18.05 -3.20
C LEU A 731 29.02 -19.51 -3.21
N ASP A 732 29.74 -20.39 -3.91
CA ASP A 732 29.44 -21.82 -3.95
C ASP A 732 29.70 -22.50 -2.60
N PHE A 733 30.71 -22.05 -1.84
CA PHE A 733 30.95 -22.54 -0.48
C PHE A 733 29.77 -22.23 0.43
N LEU A 734 29.27 -20.98 0.42
CA LEU A 734 28.12 -20.58 1.21
C LEU A 734 26.85 -21.30 0.75
N ALA A 735 26.63 -21.43 -0.56
CA ALA A 735 25.49 -22.16 -1.11
C ALA A 735 25.52 -23.65 -0.69
N GLN A 736 26.68 -24.30 -0.75
CA GLN A 736 26.83 -25.69 -0.30
C GLN A 736 26.57 -25.83 1.20
N ARG A 737 27.12 -24.94 2.04
CA ARG A 737 26.85 -24.93 3.48
C ARG A 737 25.36 -24.74 3.79
N PHE A 738 24.68 -23.92 2.99
CA PHE A 738 23.23 -23.70 3.11
C PHE A 738 22.42 -24.94 2.73
N ILE A 739 22.83 -25.63 1.65
CA ILE A 739 22.24 -26.91 1.24
C ILE A 739 22.42 -27.95 2.35
N ASP A 740 23.64 -28.06 2.90
CA ASP A 740 23.99 -29.05 3.93
C ASP A 740 23.24 -28.80 5.24
N SER A 741 22.94 -27.54 5.58
CA SER A 741 22.12 -27.19 6.74
C SER A 741 20.62 -27.39 6.54
N GLY A 742 20.18 -27.77 5.33
CA GLY A 742 18.77 -27.87 4.96
C GLY A 742 18.07 -26.51 4.76
N GLY A 743 18.84 -25.43 4.56
CA GLY A 743 18.34 -24.08 4.35
C GLY A 743 18.14 -23.28 5.63
N ASP A 744 18.98 -23.50 6.65
CA ASP A 744 18.96 -22.78 7.93
C ASP A 744 19.54 -21.37 7.79
N ILE A 745 18.68 -20.35 7.92
CA ILE A 745 19.03 -18.94 7.78
C ILE A 745 19.84 -18.46 8.99
N LYS A 746 19.45 -18.81 10.22
CA LYS A 746 20.15 -18.35 11.43
C LYS A 746 21.56 -18.93 11.50
N ALA A 747 21.75 -20.20 11.13
CA ALA A 747 23.07 -20.81 11.04
C ALA A 747 23.96 -20.11 10.00
N MET A 748 23.39 -19.74 8.84
CA MET A 748 24.12 -19.00 7.80
C MET A 748 24.54 -17.60 8.28
N LEU A 749 23.63 -16.88 8.93
CA LEU A 749 23.95 -15.57 9.51
C LEU A 749 25.00 -15.67 10.62
N LYS A 750 24.89 -16.66 11.50
CA LYS A 750 25.91 -16.94 12.53
C LYS A 750 27.28 -17.16 11.90
N LEU A 751 27.36 -17.94 10.81
CA LEU A 751 28.60 -18.17 10.07
C LEU A 751 29.18 -16.85 9.52
N MET A 752 28.35 -16.00 8.89
CA MET A 752 28.78 -14.72 8.32
C MET A 752 29.28 -13.75 9.39
N VAL A 753 28.51 -13.51 10.46
CA VAL A 753 28.86 -12.54 11.51
C VAL A 753 29.99 -13.00 12.43
N SER A 754 30.33 -14.29 12.40
CA SER A 754 31.48 -14.83 13.14
C SER A 754 32.81 -14.74 12.37
N SER A 755 32.80 -14.36 11.08
CA SER A 755 34.01 -14.28 10.25
C SER A 755 34.96 -13.16 10.69
N ARG A 756 36.27 -13.32 10.41
CA ARG A 756 37.24 -12.23 10.60
C ARG A 756 36.90 -11.05 9.69
N ALA A 757 36.42 -11.30 8.48
CA ALA A 757 35.95 -10.27 7.56
C ALA A 757 34.87 -9.38 8.19
N PHE A 758 33.88 -9.95 8.87
CA PHE A 758 32.87 -9.18 9.61
C PHE A 758 33.47 -8.43 10.81
N GLN A 759 34.53 -8.96 11.42
CA GLN A 759 35.17 -8.35 12.60
C GLN A 759 36.17 -7.24 12.27
N ARG A 760 36.52 -7.03 11.00
CA ARG A 760 37.49 -5.99 10.56
C ARG A 760 37.01 -4.59 10.95
N SER A 761 37.97 -3.70 11.24
CA SER A 761 37.74 -2.27 11.39
C SER A 761 37.46 -1.62 10.03
N ALA A 762 36.78 -0.46 10.05
CA ALA A 762 36.53 0.33 8.85
C ALA A 762 37.77 1.12 8.36
N GLN A 763 38.91 1.01 9.04
CA GLN A 763 40.12 1.74 8.68
C GLN A 763 40.83 1.04 7.52
N ALA A 764 40.67 1.60 6.31
CA ALA A 764 41.32 1.11 5.11
C ALA A 764 42.83 1.43 5.11
N SER A 765 43.64 0.54 4.55
CA SER A 765 45.04 0.85 4.20
C SER A 765 45.09 1.69 2.93
N GLU A 766 46.15 2.49 2.76
CA GLU A 766 46.35 3.26 1.51
C GLU A 766 46.37 2.35 0.27
N ILE A 767 46.97 1.16 0.39
CA ILE A 767 47.01 0.15 -0.67
C ILE A 767 45.59 -0.32 -1.04
N ALA A 768 44.73 -0.57 -0.05
CA ALA A 768 43.34 -0.95 -0.28
C ALA A 768 42.56 0.16 -0.99
N MET A 769 42.70 1.41 -0.56
CA MET A 769 42.03 2.55 -1.20
C MET A 769 42.46 2.76 -2.66
N GLN A 770 43.70 2.40 -3.00
CA GLN A 770 44.22 2.51 -4.36
C GLN A 770 43.81 1.33 -5.26
N LYS A 771 43.91 0.09 -4.76
CA LYS A 771 43.69 -1.13 -5.56
C LYS A 771 42.25 -1.63 -5.56
N ASP A 772 41.51 -1.41 -4.49
CA ASP A 772 40.13 -1.84 -4.31
C ASP A 772 39.30 -0.74 -3.61
N PRO A 773 39.10 0.42 -4.26
CA PRO A 773 38.41 1.57 -3.68
C PRO A 773 36.95 1.28 -3.31
N GLU A 774 36.32 0.31 -3.95
CA GLU A 774 34.95 -0.15 -3.65
C GLU A 774 34.91 -1.22 -2.55
N ASN A 775 36.07 -1.65 -2.05
CA ASN A 775 36.22 -2.71 -1.05
C ASN A 775 35.52 -4.02 -1.45
N LYS A 776 35.60 -4.41 -2.73
CA LYS A 776 35.02 -5.65 -3.28
C LYS A 776 35.61 -6.90 -2.63
N LEU A 777 36.86 -6.82 -2.19
CA LEU A 777 37.63 -7.89 -1.57
C LEU A 777 37.55 -7.88 -0.03
N LEU A 778 36.76 -6.96 0.55
CA LEU A 778 36.48 -6.87 1.98
C LEU A 778 37.73 -6.77 2.86
N SER A 779 38.77 -6.09 2.37
CA SER A 779 40.01 -5.82 3.12
C SER A 779 39.76 -5.11 4.46
N HIS A 780 38.67 -4.34 4.55
CA HIS A 780 38.20 -3.63 5.74
C HIS A 780 36.67 -3.69 5.81
N TRP A 781 36.06 -3.17 6.87
CA TRP A 781 34.59 -3.02 6.95
C TRP A 781 34.09 -1.84 6.12
N THR A 782 33.04 -2.04 5.34
CA THR A 782 32.39 -0.96 4.60
C THR A 782 31.36 -0.26 5.48
N ILE A 783 31.59 1.02 5.76
CA ILE A 783 30.64 1.87 6.50
C ILE A 783 29.35 1.96 5.68
N HIS A 784 28.22 1.55 6.26
CA HIS A 784 26.92 1.65 5.61
C HIS A 784 25.89 2.32 6.51
N ARG A 785 24.96 3.04 5.89
CA ARG A 785 23.87 3.73 6.58
C ARG A 785 22.86 2.70 7.09
N LEU A 786 22.33 2.93 8.29
CA LEU A 786 21.15 2.26 8.80
C LEU A 786 19.96 2.45 7.85
N GLU A 787 19.08 1.48 7.86
CA GLU A 787 17.80 1.54 7.16
C GLU A 787 16.85 2.49 7.86
N ALA A 788 15.90 3.06 7.10
CA ALA A 788 14.90 3.99 7.58
C ALA A 788 14.22 3.55 8.88
N GLU A 789 13.82 2.28 8.94
CA GLU A 789 13.18 1.66 10.09
C GLU A 789 14.10 1.62 11.30
N SER A 790 15.37 1.24 11.10
CA SER A 790 16.37 1.18 12.17
C SER A 790 16.71 2.58 12.70
N ILE A 791 16.72 3.60 11.85
CA ILE A 791 16.90 5.00 12.26
C ILE A 791 15.73 5.45 13.14
N ARG A 792 14.49 5.30 12.66
CA ARG A 792 13.28 5.67 13.41
C ARG A 792 13.18 4.91 14.74
N ASP A 793 13.38 3.59 14.71
CA ASP A 793 13.31 2.72 15.88
C ASP A 793 14.41 3.06 16.90
N SER A 794 15.60 3.47 16.44
CA SER A 794 16.67 3.96 17.32
C SER A 794 16.25 5.24 18.04
N ILE A 795 15.67 6.21 17.33
CA ILE A 795 15.18 7.46 17.94
C ILE A 795 14.10 7.16 18.98
N LEU A 796 13.15 6.27 18.66
CA LEU A 796 12.12 5.83 19.60
C LEU A 796 12.72 5.13 20.84
N THR A 797 13.78 4.34 20.66
CA THR A 797 14.47 3.66 21.78
C THR A 797 15.06 4.67 22.78
N LEU A 798 15.61 5.79 22.28
CA LEU A 798 16.15 6.86 23.14
C LEU A 798 15.10 7.43 24.10
N THR A 799 13.86 7.56 23.64
CA THR A 799 12.74 8.03 24.48
C THR A 799 12.37 7.05 25.60
N GLY A 800 12.74 5.78 25.47
CA GLY A 800 12.33 4.70 26.38
C GLY A 800 10.88 4.25 26.20
N LYS A 801 10.20 4.71 25.14
CA LYS A 801 8.79 4.41 24.85
C LYS A 801 8.57 3.48 23.67
N LEU A 802 9.64 2.98 23.03
CA LEU A 802 9.51 2.01 21.95
C LEU A 802 8.67 0.83 22.45
N ASP A 803 7.53 0.61 21.81
CA ASP A 803 6.61 -0.47 22.15
C ASP A 803 7.08 -1.77 21.46
N PRO A 804 7.47 -2.81 22.23
CA PRO A 804 7.98 -4.06 21.70
C PRO A 804 6.86 -5.05 21.33
N GLU A 805 5.58 -4.68 21.43
CA GLU A 805 4.46 -5.55 21.09
C GLU A 805 4.59 -6.07 19.65
N LEU A 806 4.55 -7.39 19.50
CA LEU A 806 4.59 -8.06 18.21
C LEU A 806 3.18 -8.22 17.62
N TYR A 807 3.10 -8.16 16.30
CA TYR A 807 1.93 -8.51 15.48
C TYR A 807 0.73 -7.56 15.57
N GLY A 808 -0.29 -7.78 14.76
CA GLY A 808 -1.56 -7.04 14.80
C GLY A 808 -1.72 -6.01 13.70
N GLU A 809 -2.74 -5.16 13.79
CA GLU A 809 -3.06 -4.22 12.71
C GLU A 809 -1.95 -3.16 12.52
N PRO A 810 -1.75 -2.68 11.29
CA PRO A 810 -0.78 -1.63 11.03
C PRO A 810 -1.23 -0.30 11.63
N ILE A 811 -0.25 0.54 11.96
CA ILE A 811 -0.44 1.82 12.66
C ILE A 811 -0.03 3.01 11.80
N GLY A 812 -0.43 4.22 12.23
CA GLY A 812 0.10 5.48 11.69
C GLY A 812 1.51 5.80 12.21
N SER A 813 2.28 6.59 11.47
CA SER A 813 3.71 6.84 11.73
C SER A 813 4.04 7.61 13.01
N GLY A 814 3.06 8.26 13.65
CA GLY A 814 3.23 8.96 14.93
C GLY A 814 3.23 8.05 16.18
N ASN A 815 2.94 6.75 16.03
CA ASN A 815 2.87 5.76 17.11
C ASN A 815 4.28 5.26 17.54
N THR A 816 4.42 4.75 18.75
CA THR A 816 5.70 4.31 19.34
C THR A 816 6.09 2.86 19.07
N ARG A 817 5.30 2.07 18.33
CA ARG A 817 5.73 0.71 17.91
C ARG A 817 6.85 0.76 16.87
N ARG A 818 7.53 -0.38 16.74
CA ARG A 818 8.51 -0.68 15.68
C ARG A 818 8.01 -0.26 14.29
N SER A 819 8.91 0.28 13.49
CA SER A 819 8.60 0.82 12.16
C SER A 819 8.13 -0.23 11.15
N ILE A 820 8.32 -1.53 11.44
CA ILE A 820 7.74 -2.62 10.64
C ILE A 820 6.21 -2.62 10.65
N TYR A 821 5.59 -2.05 11.69
CA TYR A 821 4.14 -1.97 11.85
C TYR A 821 3.52 -0.71 11.25
N VAL A 822 4.34 0.25 10.80
CA VAL A 822 3.85 1.45 10.10
C VAL A 822 3.21 1.02 8.77
N LYS A 823 1.98 1.48 8.54
CA LYS A 823 1.19 1.14 7.36
C LYS A 823 1.87 1.58 6.06
N VAL A 824 1.95 0.69 5.08
CA VAL A 824 2.53 0.89 3.75
C VAL A 824 1.41 1.07 2.71
N ILE A 825 1.06 2.33 2.46
CA ILE A 825 0.09 2.71 1.41
C ILE A 825 0.88 3.10 0.17
N ARG A 826 0.72 2.37 -0.94
CA ARG A 826 1.57 2.52 -2.14
C ARG A 826 1.60 3.95 -2.69
N ASN A 827 0.46 4.64 -2.70
CA ASN A 827 0.35 6.01 -3.20
C ASN A 827 0.51 7.09 -2.11
N SER A 828 0.78 6.70 -0.87
CA SER A 828 0.97 7.62 0.26
C SER A 828 1.92 7.00 1.30
N LEU A 829 3.17 6.77 0.87
CA LEU A 829 4.21 6.25 1.75
C LEU A 829 4.55 7.26 2.85
N ASP A 830 5.04 6.74 3.98
CA ASP A 830 5.47 7.58 5.09
C ASP A 830 6.63 8.51 4.67
N PRO A 831 6.52 9.84 4.85
CA PRO A 831 7.55 10.77 4.40
C PRO A 831 8.90 10.55 5.07
N PHE A 832 8.92 10.28 6.39
CA PHE A 832 10.16 10.05 7.12
C PHE A 832 10.87 8.82 6.58
N LEU A 833 10.16 7.68 6.49
CA LEU A 833 10.76 6.45 5.99
C LEU A 833 11.25 6.60 4.54
N THR A 834 10.50 7.31 3.70
CA THR A 834 10.86 7.56 2.30
C THR A 834 12.11 8.43 2.17
N THR A 835 12.27 9.47 3.01
CA THR A 835 13.49 10.29 3.02
C THR A 835 14.77 9.46 3.26
N PHE A 836 14.66 8.40 4.07
CA PHE A 836 15.75 7.46 4.34
C PHE A 836 15.71 6.22 3.42
N ASP A 837 15.25 6.40 2.18
CA ASP A 837 15.25 5.42 1.10
C ASP A 837 14.53 4.10 1.43
N SER A 838 13.45 4.16 2.23
CA SER A 838 12.53 3.02 2.34
C SER A 838 12.03 2.63 0.94
N PRO A 839 12.02 1.33 0.58
CA PRO A 839 11.72 0.90 -0.77
C PRO A 839 10.28 1.22 -1.15
N VAL A 840 10.11 1.68 -2.40
CA VAL A 840 8.79 1.91 -2.98
C VAL A 840 8.26 0.57 -3.50
N PRO A 841 7.13 0.05 -2.98
CA PRO A 841 6.67 -1.32 -3.22
C PRO A 841 5.94 -1.49 -4.57
N PHE A 842 6.49 -0.91 -5.65
CA PHE A 842 6.05 -1.13 -7.03
C PHE A 842 6.91 -2.15 -7.78
N ALA A 843 8.12 -2.45 -7.28
CA ALA A 843 9.06 -3.40 -7.87
C ALA A 843 9.73 -4.23 -6.77
N THR A 844 10.19 -5.43 -7.13
CA THR A 844 11.02 -6.26 -6.24
C THR A 844 12.34 -5.53 -5.95
N ARG A 845 12.70 -5.42 -4.68
CA ARG A 845 13.91 -4.72 -4.22
C ARG A 845 14.79 -5.64 -3.39
N GLY A 846 15.75 -6.30 -4.02
CA GLY A 846 16.79 -7.08 -3.32
C GLY A 846 17.91 -6.24 -2.75
N LYS A 847 18.14 -5.06 -3.33
CA LYS A 847 19.04 -4.02 -2.81
C LYS A 847 18.28 -2.71 -2.70
N ARG A 848 18.33 -2.09 -1.52
CA ARG A 848 17.78 -0.75 -1.28
C ARG A 848 18.71 0.31 -1.85
N ASP A 849 18.12 1.41 -2.30
CA ASP A 849 18.88 2.62 -2.63
C ASP A 849 19.45 3.22 -1.34
N THR A 850 20.66 3.74 -1.38
CA THR A 850 21.28 4.45 -0.26
C THR A 850 21.79 5.77 -0.76
N THR A 851 20.99 6.82 -0.56
CA THR A 851 21.34 8.18 -0.93
C THR A 851 21.92 8.91 0.28
N ASN A 852 22.83 9.86 0.03
CA ASN A 852 23.36 10.76 1.05
C ASN A 852 23.07 12.18 0.59
N VAL A 853 21.90 12.69 0.96
CA VAL A 853 21.38 14.00 0.52
C VAL A 853 21.12 14.91 1.72
N PRO A 854 21.31 16.24 1.59
CA PRO A 854 21.07 17.19 2.69
C PRO A 854 19.66 17.11 3.29
N ALA A 855 18.66 16.72 2.49
CA ALA A 855 17.28 16.53 2.93
C ALA A 855 17.16 15.53 4.10
N GLN A 856 18.03 14.52 4.18
CA GLN A 856 18.00 13.54 5.28
C GLN A 856 18.40 14.17 6.61
N SER A 857 19.49 14.92 6.65
CA SER A 857 19.90 15.67 7.84
C SER A 857 18.86 16.74 8.21
N LEU A 858 18.28 17.41 7.21
CA LEU A 858 17.20 18.38 7.45
C LEU A 858 15.94 17.71 8.03
N THR A 859 15.60 16.50 7.61
CA THR A 859 14.50 15.74 8.21
C THR A 859 14.77 15.39 9.68
N LEU A 860 15.99 14.98 10.04
CA LEU A 860 16.33 14.75 11.47
C LEU A 860 16.25 16.02 12.32
N LEU A 861 16.49 17.19 11.73
CA LEU A 861 16.42 18.47 12.44
C LEU A 861 14.99 19.05 12.52
N ASN A 862 14.16 18.84 11.50
CA ASN A 862 12.90 19.58 11.34
C ASN A 862 11.64 18.71 11.43
N ASP A 863 11.76 17.37 11.44
CA ASP A 863 10.58 16.52 11.59
C ASP A 863 9.97 16.68 13.00
N ASN A 864 8.66 16.98 13.04
CA ASN A 864 7.94 17.24 14.29
C ASN A 864 8.01 16.05 15.27
N ASN A 865 8.03 14.81 14.77
CA ASN A 865 8.20 13.65 15.63
C ASN A 865 9.62 13.55 16.18
N VAL A 866 10.64 13.83 15.37
CA VAL A 866 12.03 13.80 15.83
C VAL A 866 12.28 14.88 16.88
N ILE A 867 11.78 16.10 16.69
CA ILE A 867 11.86 17.17 17.69
C ILE A 867 11.18 16.73 18.99
N ARG A 868 9.95 16.21 18.90
CA ARG A 868 9.19 15.70 20.05
C ARG A 868 9.93 14.59 20.78
N TRP A 869 10.45 13.59 20.08
CA TRP A 869 11.19 12.47 20.67
C TRP A 869 12.52 12.91 21.28
N SER A 870 13.20 13.87 20.66
CA SER A 870 14.44 14.46 21.22
C SER A 870 14.16 15.16 22.55
N ARG A 871 13.05 15.87 22.65
CA ARG A 871 12.59 16.48 23.91
C ARG A 871 12.28 15.42 24.97
N GLU A 872 11.57 14.35 24.60
CA GLU A 872 11.27 13.24 25.51
C GLU A 872 12.53 12.54 26.01
N TRP A 873 13.51 12.32 25.13
CA TRP A 873 14.82 11.77 25.50
C TRP A 873 15.58 12.71 26.43
N ALA A 874 15.61 14.01 26.13
CA ALA A 874 16.21 15.01 27.01
C ALA A 874 15.59 14.94 28.41
N LEU A 875 14.26 14.94 28.54
CA LEU A 875 13.59 14.93 29.84
C LEU A 875 13.84 13.64 30.64
N ARG A 876 14.06 12.49 29.97
CA ARG A 876 14.31 11.19 30.62
C ARG A 876 15.56 11.20 31.51
N SER A 877 16.60 11.91 31.10
CA SER A 877 17.90 11.97 31.80
C SER A 877 18.08 13.20 32.70
N SER A 878 17.02 13.99 32.90
CA SER A 878 17.05 15.27 33.64
C SER A 878 17.48 15.21 35.11
N LYS A 879 17.51 14.01 35.72
CA LYS A 879 17.87 13.83 37.14
C LYS A 879 19.37 13.63 37.38
N LEU A 880 20.18 13.48 36.32
CA LEU A 880 21.62 13.32 36.42
C LEU A 880 22.35 14.68 36.39
N ASP A 881 23.58 14.73 36.92
CA ASP A 881 24.48 15.85 36.65
C ASP A 881 24.84 15.92 35.16
N ASP A 882 25.17 17.11 34.67
CA ASP A 882 25.36 17.36 33.24
C ASP A 882 26.41 16.45 32.59
N LYS A 883 27.51 16.16 33.31
CA LYS A 883 28.56 15.28 32.80
C LYS A 883 28.07 13.84 32.69
N ALA A 884 27.44 13.32 33.74
CA ALA A 884 26.87 11.98 33.72
C ALA A 884 25.74 11.85 32.69
N ARG A 885 24.98 12.91 32.49
CA ARG A 885 23.90 13.00 31.49
C ARG A 885 24.45 12.93 30.06
N VAL A 886 25.49 13.71 29.73
CA VAL A 886 26.17 13.61 28.43
C VAL A 886 26.71 12.19 28.23
N GLN A 887 27.36 11.62 29.23
CA GLN A 887 27.87 10.24 29.13
C GLN A 887 26.75 9.22 28.89
N GLN A 888 25.62 9.35 29.57
CA GLN A 888 24.45 8.50 29.33
C GLN A 888 23.92 8.66 27.91
N MET A 889 23.78 9.89 27.41
CA MET A 889 23.27 10.14 26.07
C MET A 889 24.18 9.55 24.98
N PHE A 890 25.50 9.59 25.14
CA PHE A 890 26.44 8.94 24.23
C PHE A 890 26.35 7.41 24.28
N ARG A 891 26.21 6.82 25.48
CA ARG A 891 25.98 5.38 25.62
C ARG A 891 24.69 4.95 24.92
N GLU A 892 23.61 5.71 25.08
CA GLU A 892 22.30 5.41 24.48
C GLU A 892 22.31 5.57 22.95
N ALA A 893 22.91 6.64 22.44
CA ALA A 893 22.94 6.93 21.00
C ALA A 893 23.97 6.09 20.23
N PHE A 894 25.16 5.87 20.79
CA PHE A 894 26.32 5.31 20.09
C PHE A 894 26.83 3.99 20.67
N ALA A 895 26.29 3.51 21.80
CA ALA A 895 26.75 2.31 22.49
C ALA A 895 28.22 2.37 22.96
N ARG A 896 28.75 3.59 23.18
CA ARG A 896 30.09 3.86 23.72
C ARG A 896 30.07 5.04 24.68
N GLU A 897 31.12 5.17 25.49
CA GLU A 897 31.34 6.38 26.29
C GLU A 897 31.71 7.56 25.38
N ALA A 898 31.30 8.76 25.81
CA ALA A 898 31.83 10.00 25.26
C ALA A 898 33.30 10.13 25.67
N THR A 899 34.14 10.49 24.71
CA THR A 899 35.54 10.86 24.99
C THR A 899 35.60 12.11 25.88
N PRO A 900 36.71 12.35 26.60
CA PRO A 900 36.87 13.56 27.41
C PRO A 900 36.62 14.86 26.61
N ASP A 901 37.02 14.89 25.34
CA ASP A 901 36.81 16.03 24.46
C ASP A 901 35.35 16.18 24.02
N GLU A 902 34.64 15.09 23.72
CA GLU A 902 33.20 15.13 23.40
C GLU A 902 32.36 15.61 24.60
N VAL A 903 32.72 15.20 25.82
CA VAL A 903 32.09 15.72 27.05
C VAL A 903 32.32 17.22 27.15
N LYS A 904 33.58 17.67 27.01
CA LYS A 904 33.94 19.09 27.08
C LYS A 904 33.19 19.91 26.04
N GLN A 905 33.13 19.44 24.79
CA GLN A 905 32.43 20.12 23.69
C GLN A 905 30.92 20.16 23.92
N SER A 906 30.31 19.07 24.40
CA SER A 906 28.87 19.02 24.68
C SER A 906 28.47 19.99 25.79
N LEU A 907 29.25 20.06 26.87
CA LEU A 907 29.01 21.01 27.97
C LEU A 907 29.20 22.46 27.53
N ALA A 908 30.23 22.74 26.73
CA ALA A 908 30.44 24.07 26.16
C ALA A 908 29.27 24.48 25.24
N TYR A 909 28.79 23.55 24.40
CA TYR A 909 27.65 23.78 23.52
C TYR A 909 26.35 24.02 24.29
N LEU A 910 26.09 23.25 25.35
CA LEU A 910 24.95 23.48 26.25
C LEU A 910 25.00 24.87 26.88
N GLY A 911 26.18 25.34 27.29
CA GLY A 911 26.37 26.69 27.83
C GLY A 911 26.00 27.78 26.81
N ILE A 912 26.44 27.63 25.55
CA ILE A 912 26.07 28.54 24.45
C ILE A 912 24.55 28.52 24.24
N LEU A 913 23.96 27.33 24.08
CA LEU A 913 22.52 27.18 23.86
C LEU A 913 21.70 27.76 25.00
N GLN A 914 22.13 27.56 26.26
CA GLN A 914 21.41 28.11 27.41
C GLN A 914 21.49 29.62 27.46
N GLN A 915 22.63 30.21 27.08
CA GLN A 915 22.75 31.66 26.93
C GLN A 915 21.83 32.17 25.81
N GLU A 916 21.89 31.59 24.62
CA GLU A 916 21.05 31.97 23.47
C GLU A 916 19.55 31.84 23.80
N ASN A 917 19.13 30.73 24.42
CA ASN A 917 17.75 30.52 24.82
C ASN A 917 17.31 31.52 25.91
N ASN A 918 18.18 31.85 26.87
CA ASN A 918 17.88 32.88 27.87
C ASN A 918 17.75 34.27 27.25
N GLU A 919 18.61 34.61 26.29
CA GLU A 919 18.53 35.88 25.53
C GLU A 919 17.24 35.94 24.71
N LEU A 920 16.84 34.84 24.05
CA LEU A 920 15.57 34.74 23.33
C LEU A 920 14.36 34.91 24.26
N VAL A 921 14.38 34.28 25.45
CA VAL A 921 13.32 34.46 26.46
C VAL A 921 13.26 35.91 26.96
N GLN A 922 14.41 36.55 27.17
CA GLN A 922 14.47 37.97 27.54
C GLN A 922 13.94 38.88 26.42
N GLU A 923 14.33 38.61 25.17
CA GLU A 923 13.83 39.35 24.02
C GLU A 923 12.31 39.17 23.87
N LEU A 924 11.82 37.94 23.99
CA LEU A 924 10.39 37.63 23.96
C LEU A 924 9.64 38.44 25.03
N ASN A 925 10.09 38.38 26.28
CA ASN A 925 9.48 39.14 27.38
C ASN A 925 9.54 40.66 27.12
N SER A 926 10.64 41.19 26.59
CA SER A 926 10.78 42.61 26.26
C SER A 926 9.81 43.04 25.15
N LYS A 927 9.64 42.21 24.11
CA LYS A 927 8.72 42.47 23.00
C LYS A 927 7.27 42.38 23.46
N GLU A 928 6.93 41.42 24.32
CA GLU A 928 5.61 41.32 24.94
C GLU A 928 5.27 42.57 25.77
N GLN A 929 6.22 43.06 26.57
CA GLN A 929 6.05 44.30 27.32
C GLN A 929 5.88 45.53 26.42
N LYS A 930 6.65 45.64 25.33
CA LYS A 930 6.52 46.74 24.35
C LYS A 930 5.17 46.69 23.62
N LEU A 931 4.73 45.51 23.20
CA LEU A 931 3.42 45.33 22.59
C LEU A 931 2.30 45.71 23.57
N ALA A 932 2.40 45.30 24.83
CA ALA A 932 1.46 45.70 25.87
C ALA A 932 1.43 47.23 26.07
N ALA A 933 2.60 47.88 26.10
CA ALA A 933 2.70 49.32 26.25
C ALA A 933 2.11 50.11 25.06
N VAL A 934 2.40 49.71 23.82
CA VAL A 934 1.83 50.34 22.61
C VAL A 934 0.32 50.14 22.56
N THR A 935 -0.17 48.94 22.87
CA THR A 935 -1.60 48.65 22.97
C THR A 935 -2.28 49.51 24.05
N GLN A 936 -1.62 49.74 25.19
CA GLN A 936 -2.12 50.64 26.23
C GLN A 936 -2.19 52.10 25.76
N GLN A 937 -1.20 52.57 24.99
CA GLN A 937 -1.20 53.92 24.41
C GLN A 937 -2.31 54.10 23.37
N ILE A 938 -2.55 53.09 22.50
CA ILE A 938 -3.67 53.08 21.56
C ILE A 938 -5.00 53.18 22.34
N SER A 939 -5.16 52.37 23.40
CA SER A 939 -6.36 52.40 24.22
C SER A 939 -6.57 53.77 24.88
N ALA A 940 -5.53 54.35 25.46
CA ALA A 940 -5.59 55.69 26.08
C ALA A 940 -5.99 56.80 25.08
N LEU A 941 -5.68 56.63 23.79
CA LEU A 941 -6.04 57.55 22.72
C LEU A 941 -7.50 57.37 22.26
N LEU A 942 -8.00 56.14 22.22
CA LEU A 942 -9.34 55.78 21.71
C LEU A 942 -10.45 55.92 22.76
N GLU A 943 -10.20 55.55 24.02
CA GLU A 943 -11.22 55.51 25.08
C GLU A 943 -11.92 56.86 25.36
N PRO A 944 -11.22 58.01 25.33
CA PRO A 944 -11.89 59.31 25.49
C PRO A 944 -12.88 59.64 24.36
N ALA A 945 -12.57 59.26 23.11
CA ALA A 945 -13.45 59.46 21.96
C ALA A 945 -14.67 58.51 22.03
N ARG A 946 -14.43 57.26 22.43
CA ARG A 946 -15.47 56.26 22.69
C ARG A 946 -16.45 56.74 23.77
N THR A 947 -15.94 57.25 24.90
CA THR A 947 -16.76 57.77 26.00
C THR A 947 -17.61 58.98 25.58
N ARG A 948 -17.05 59.87 24.74
CA ARG A 948 -17.77 61.04 24.23
C ARG A 948 -18.93 60.64 23.31
N LEU A 949 -18.69 59.72 22.37
CA LEU A 949 -19.72 59.19 21.47
C LEU A 949 -20.82 58.41 22.21
N GLN A 950 -20.47 57.71 23.30
CA GLN A 950 -21.43 57.06 24.20
C GLN A 950 -22.33 58.07 24.92
N THR A 951 -21.82 59.27 25.21
CA THR A 951 -22.58 60.32 25.90
C THR A 951 -23.46 61.12 24.92
N GLU A 952 -23.02 61.30 23.68
CA GLU A 952 -23.72 62.04 22.62
C GLU A 952 -24.88 61.24 21.99
N ARG A 953 -24.70 59.93 21.77
CA ARG A 953 -25.80 59.03 21.35
C ARG A 953 -26.64 58.62 22.57
N LYS A 954 -27.57 59.48 23.03
CA LYS A 954 -28.63 59.07 23.97
C LYS A 954 -29.55 58.03 23.30
N LEU A 955 -29.15 56.76 23.32
CA LEU A 955 -30.02 55.63 22.97
C LEU A 955 -30.70 55.11 24.25
N PRO A 956 -32.04 54.92 24.26
CA PRO A 956 -32.70 54.28 25.38
C PRO A 956 -32.29 52.81 25.45
N ALA A 957 -31.92 52.35 26.65
CA ALA A 957 -31.79 50.92 26.94
C ALA A 957 -33.17 50.28 26.88
N VAL A 958 -33.55 49.73 25.72
CA VAL A 958 -34.62 48.74 25.66
C VAL A 958 -34.01 47.43 26.17
N PRO A 959 -34.51 46.83 27.27
CA PRO A 959 -34.07 45.50 27.67
C PRO A 959 -34.60 44.51 26.63
N LEU A 960 -33.78 44.20 25.63
CA LEU A 960 -34.01 43.08 24.73
C LEU A 960 -33.76 41.80 25.52
N ASN A 961 -34.84 41.14 25.93
CA ASN A 961 -34.78 39.84 26.60
C ASN A 961 -34.42 38.77 25.57
N THR A 962 -33.16 38.79 25.13
CA THR A 962 -32.64 37.92 24.07
C THR A 962 -32.08 36.64 24.68
N PRO A 963 -32.22 35.50 23.98
CA PRO A 963 -31.71 34.23 24.48
C PRO A 963 -30.18 34.30 24.65
N ALA A 964 -29.68 33.77 25.77
CA ALA A 964 -28.24 33.70 26.00
C ALA A 964 -27.60 32.64 25.10
N PRO A 965 -26.55 32.99 24.33
CA PRO A 965 -25.81 32.01 23.53
C PRO A 965 -24.91 31.14 24.42
N LEU A 966 -24.57 29.95 23.92
CA LEU A 966 -23.53 29.09 24.49
C LEU A 966 -22.14 29.74 24.34
N ALA A 967 -21.91 30.41 23.21
CA ALA A 967 -20.78 31.30 22.96
C ALA A 967 -21.16 32.39 21.95
N GLU A 968 -20.54 33.56 22.11
CA GLU A 968 -20.71 34.73 21.26
C GLU A 968 -19.36 35.40 20.99
N TRP A 969 -19.08 35.64 19.71
CA TRP A 969 -17.93 36.40 19.24
C TRP A 969 -18.42 37.68 18.57
N THR A 970 -18.03 38.84 19.11
CA THR A 970 -18.42 40.15 18.58
C THR A 970 -17.31 40.86 17.80
N PHE A 971 -16.07 40.35 17.89
CA PHE A 971 -14.89 40.88 17.18
C PHE A 971 -14.58 42.38 17.40
N ASP A 972 -15.21 43.03 18.38
CA ASP A 972 -14.98 44.43 18.73
C ASP A 972 -13.56 44.69 19.28
N LYS A 973 -12.93 43.64 19.82
CA LYS A 973 -11.62 43.73 20.50
C LYS A 973 -10.66 42.63 20.05
N ASP A 974 -11.12 41.38 20.11
CA ASP A 974 -10.31 40.20 19.81
C ASP A 974 -11.19 39.03 19.37
N ALA A 975 -10.58 37.85 19.19
CA ALA A 975 -11.27 36.62 18.82
C ALA A 975 -11.76 35.81 20.04
N ARG A 976 -11.83 36.42 21.23
CA ARG A 976 -12.33 35.76 22.43
C ARG A 976 -13.85 35.72 22.43
N ASP A 977 -14.36 34.63 22.97
CA ASP A 977 -15.79 34.53 23.27
C ASP A 977 -16.10 35.48 24.44
N THR A 978 -17.22 36.19 24.37
CA THR A 978 -17.66 37.14 25.40
C THR A 978 -17.89 36.50 26.77
N GLU A 979 -18.21 35.20 26.79
CA GLU A 979 -18.35 34.40 28.01
C GLU A 979 -17.03 33.69 28.41
N GLY A 980 -15.98 33.81 27.59
CA GLY A 980 -14.65 33.23 27.82
C GLY A 980 -14.57 31.70 27.70
N ARG A 981 -15.60 31.04 27.17
CA ARG A 981 -15.73 29.57 27.16
C ARG A 981 -15.16 28.93 25.90
N MET A 982 -15.20 29.63 24.77
CA MET A 982 -14.72 29.12 23.48
C MET A 982 -13.95 30.19 22.69
N ASN A 983 -12.75 30.53 23.15
CA ASN A 983 -11.87 31.44 22.42
C ASN A 983 -11.44 30.85 21.08
N LEU A 984 -11.35 31.71 20.05
CA LEU A 984 -10.92 31.31 18.72
C LEU A 984 -9.42 31.54 18.52
N GLU A 985 -8.77 30.53 17.94
CA GLU A 985 -7.45 30.62 17.31
C GLU A 985 -7.64 31.05 15.85
N LEU A 986 -6.96 32.13 15.45
CA LEU A 986 -6.95 32.61 14.08
C LEU A 986 -5.94 31.80 13.26
N VAL A 987 -6.35 31.28 12.09
CA VAL A 987 -5.57 30.38 11.24
C VAL A 987 -5.40 30.99 9.85
N GLY A 988 -4.16 30.99 9.35
CA GLY A 988 -3.82 31.64 8.08
C GLY A 988 -3.84 33.17 8.21
N ASN A 989 -4.38 33.87 7.21
CA ASN A 989 -4.47 35.34 7.21
C ASN A 989 -5.72 35.89 7.94
N ALA A 990 -6.39 35.08 8.75
CA ALA A 990 -7.58 35.50 9.48
C ALA A 990 -7.16 36.52 10.54
N ARG A 991 -7.88 37.63 10.61
CA ARG A 991 -7.57 38.71 11.56
C ARG A 991 -8.84 39.40 11.99
N VAL A 992 -8.83 39.93 13.20
CA VAL A 992 -9.87 40.83 13.69
C VAL A 992 -9.48 42.26 13.32
N GLU A 993 -10.32 42.92 12.53
CA GLU A 993 -10.08 44.27 12.01
C GLU A 993 -11.42 45.02 11.90
N ASN A 994 -11.50 46.24 12.41
CA ASN A 994 -12.71 47.09 12.29
C ASN A 994 -13.98 46.45 12.85
N GLY A 995 -13.88 45.76 13.99
CA GLY A 995 -15.02 45.09 14.62
C GLY A 995 -15.51 43.82 13.91
N ALA A 996 -14.69 43.22 13.04
CA ALA A 996 -15.06 42.03 12.29
C ALA A 996 -13.90 41.04 12.11
N LEU A 997 -14.21 39.76 11.98
CA LEU A 997 -13.29 38.73 11.52
C LEU A 997 -13.18 38.77 9.99
N ILE A 998 -11.98 39.05 9.48
CA ILE A 998 -11.68 39.16 8.04
C ILE A 998 -11.16 37.82 7.48
N LEU A 999 -11.72 37.37 6.35
CA LEU A 999 -11.47 36.07 5.75
C LEU A 999 -11.19 36.19 4.24
N ASP A 1000 -10.16 35.50 3.76
CA ASP A 1000 -9.66 35.59 2.37
C ASP A 1000 -10.00 34.35 1.51
N GLY A 1001 -10.89 33.49 1.98
CA GLY A 1001 -11.24 32.22 1.33
C GLY A 1001 -10.24 31.08 1.58
N LYS A 1002 -9.11 31.35 2.23
CA LYS A 1002 -8.10 30.36 2.63
C LYS A 1002 -7.86 30.35 4.14
N SER A 1003 -8.12 31.47 4.80
CA SER A 1003 -8.04 31.63 6.25
C SER A 1003 -9.33 31.23 6.97
N MET A 1004 -9.21 30.96 8.28
CA MET A 1004 -10.35 30.62 9.14
C MET A 1004 -10.04 30.96 10.60
N ALA A 1005 -11.05 30.89 11.46
CA ALA A 1005 -10.84 30.87 12.91
C ALA A 1005 -11.41 29.57 13.48
N LYS A 1006 -10.74 28.94 14.45
CA LYS A 1006 -11.17 27.66 15.05
C LYS A 1006 -11.18 27.74 16.57
N SER A 1007 -12.12 27.07 17.23
CA SER A 1007 -12.15 26.98 18.70
C SER A 1007 -11.38 25.77 19.23
N GLY A 1008 -11.23 25.71 20.56
CA GLY A 1008 -10.97 24.45 21.27
C GLY A 1008 -12.19 23.51 21.29
N SER A 1009 -12.22 22.57 22.24
CA SER A 1009 -13.37 21.66 22.45
C SER A 1009 -14.67 22.42 22.73
N LEU A 1010 -15.81 21.86 22.33
CA LEU A 1010 -17.11 22.35 22.79
C LEU A 1010 -17.24 22.16 24.31
N PRO A 1011 -17.87 23.08 25.04
CA PRO A 1011 -18.05 22.96 26.49
C PRO A 1011 -19.08 21.89 26.87
N LYS A 1012 -19.88 21.40 25.90
CA LYS A 1012 -20.81 20.29 26.08
C LYS A 1012 -21.22 19.65 24.74
N THR A 1013 -21.81 18.45 24.83
CA THR A 1013 -22.33 17.72 23.68
C THR A 1013 -23.56 18.42 23.08
N LEU A 1014 -23.59 18.56 21.75
CA LEU A 1014 -24.68 19.20 21.01
C LEU A 1014 -25.35 18.23 20.04
N THR A 1015 -26.64 18.00 20.21
CA THR A 1015 -27.49 17.32 19.21
C THR A 1015 -28.46 18.32 18.58
N THR A 1016 -29.12 19.11 19.42
CA THR A 1016 -29.95 20.27 19.05
C THR A 1016 -29.13 21.55 19.16
N LYS A 1017 -29.26 22.46 18.19
CA LYS A 1017 -28.44 23.68 18.13
C LYS A 1017 -29.01 24.73 17.19
N THR A 1018 -28.61 25.98 17.40
CA THR A 1018 -28.76 27.06 16.41
C THR A 1018 -27.38 27.66 16.11
N LEU A 1019 -27.06 27.80 14.82
CA LEU A 1019 -25.91 28.55 14.34
C LEU A 1019 -26.41 29.91 13.82
N GLU A 1020 -25.78 31.01 14.22
CA GLU A 1020 -26.21 32.37 13.87
C GLU A 1020 -25.00 33.27 13.58
N ALA A 1021 -25.07 34.11 12.53
CA ALA A 1021 -24.02 35.06 12.19
C ALA A 1021 -24.52 36.30 11.44
N TRP A 1022 -23.77 37.39 11.58
CA TRP A 1022 -23.86 38.61 10.78
C TRP A 1022 -22.63 38.66 9.88
N VAL A 1023 -22.86 38.50 8.58
CA VAL A 1023 -21.81 38.28 7.59
C VAL A 1023 -21.95 39.26 6.44
N MET A 1024 -20.83 39.74 5.90
CA MET A 1024 -20.79 40.47 4.63
C MET A 1024 -19.79 39.75 3.73
N LEU A 1025 -20.21 39.39 2.53
CA LEU A 1025 -19.42 38.68 1.55
C LEU A 1025 -18.64 39.66 0.68
N ASP A 1026 -17.41 39.32 0.30
CA ASP A 1026 -16.65 40.18 -0.63
C ASP A 1026 -17.22 40.12 -2.06
N ASN A 1027 -17.83 38.99 -2.42
CA ASN A 1027 -18.49 38.78 -3.71
C ASN A 1027 -19.57 37.68 -3.61
N LEU A 1028 -20.53 37.68 -4.54
CA LEU A 1028 -21.60 36.66 -4.63
C LEU A 1028 -21.24 35.48 -5.53
N THR A 1029 -20.06 35.48 -6.16
CA THR A 1029 -19.61 34.42 -7.09
C THR A 1029 -18.82 33.30 -6.41
N GLN A 1030 -18.41 33.49 -5.15
CA GLN A 1030 -17.78 32.47 -4.31
C GLN A 1030 -18.69 31.24 -4.14
N ARG A 1031 -18.07 30.06 -3.89
CA ARG A 1031 -18.79 28.78 -3.81
C ARG A 1031 -18.33 27.93 -2.62
N GLY A 1032 -19.30 27.41 -1.87
CA GLY A 1032 -19.08 26.43 -0.81
C GLY A 1032 -18.44 26.99 0.47
N GLY A 1033 -18.42 28.31 0.66
CA GLY A 1033 -17.82 28.96 1.83
C GLY A 1033 -18.67 28.77 3.09
N GLY A 1034 -18.08 28.21 4.15
CA GLY A 1034 -18.74 28.03 5.45
C GLY A 1034 -18.62 29.27 6.34
N VAL A 1035 -19.72 29.73 6.92
CA VAL A 1035 -19.75 30.92 7.80
C VAL A 1035 -19.51 30.51 9.25
N VAL A 1036 -20.35 29.63 9.78
CA VAL A 1036 -20.24 29.03 11.11
C VAL A 1036 -20.43 27.53 10.96
N THR A 1037 -19.46 26.76 11.44
CA THR A 1037 -19.43 25.30 11.34
C THR A 1037 -19.21 24.71 12.73
N VAL A 1038 -20.00 23.69 13.10
CA VAL A 1038 -19.65 22.75 14.16
C VAL A 1038 -19.20 21.45 13.53
N GLN A 1039 -18.07 20.91 13.97
CA GLN A 1039 -17.51 19.68 13.40
C GLN A 1039 -16.79 18.83 14.45
N HIS A 1040 -16.61 17.54 14.15
CA HIS A 1040 -15.59 16.74 14.82
C HIS A 1040 -14.19 17.26 14.48
N LYS A 1041 -13.23 17.05 15.39
CA LYS A 1041 -11.85 17.52 15.22
C LYS A 1041 -11.13 16.91 14.01
N ASP A 1042 -11.55 15.72 13.58
CA ASP A 1042 -11.08 15.05 12.35
C ASP A 1042 -11.73 15.58 11.06
N GLY A 1043 -12.76 16.43 11.18
CA GLY A 1043 -13.54 16.95 10.06
C GLY A 1043 -14.49 15.96 9.38
N GLY A 1044 -14.67 14.75 9.95
CA GLY A 1044 -15.47 13.67 9.35
C GLY A 1044 -16.99 13.89 9.43
N GLN A 1045 -17.46 14.58 10.48
CA GLN A 1045 -18.87 14.97 10.66
C GLN A 1045 -18.96 16.46 10.95
N PHE A 1046 -19.88 17.16 10.26
CA PHE A 1046 -20.10 18.60 10.48
C PHE A 1046 -21.53 19.02 10.16
N ASP A 1047 -21.93 20.15 10.73
CA ASP A 1047 -23.11 20.95 10.38
C ASP A 1047 -22.67 22.42 10.25
N SER A 1048 -23.08 23.10 9.18
CA SER A 1048 -22.59 24.44 8.83
C SER A 1048 -23.66 25.35 8.24
N ILE A 1049 -23.52 26.66 8.43
CA ILE A 1049 -24.12 27.67 7.53
C ILE A 1049 -23.21 27.78 6.31
N VAL A 1050 -23.71 27.56 5.09
CA VAL A 1050 -22.88 27.56 3.88
C VAL A 1050 -23.48 28.45 2.79
N PHE A 1051 -22.63 29.19 2.09
CA PHE A 1051 -23.02 29.97 0.92
C PHE A 1051 -22.67 29.25 -0.39
N ALA A 1052 -23.64 29.21 -1.31
CA ALA A 1052 -23.45 28.78 -2.70
C ALA A 1052 -22.81 27.37 -2.87
N GLU A 1053 -23.17 26.42 -2.01
CA GLU A 1053 -22.67 25.04 -2.07
C GLU A 1053 -23.34 24.20 -3.16
N LYS A 1054 -24.68 24.18 -3.20
CA LYS A 1054 -25.47 23.46 -4.21
C LYS A 1054 -25.95 24.38 -5.32
N THR A 1055 -26.55 25.50 -4.93
CA THR A 1055 -27.14 26.49 -5.86
C THR A 1055 -26.38 27.81 -5.70
N PRO A 1056 -25.85 28.40 -6.80
CA PRO A 1056 -25.19 29.71 -6.73
C PRO A 1056 -26.05 30.76 -6.05
N GLN A 1057 -25.43 31.67 -5.30
CA GLN A 1057 -26.10 32.78 -4.61
C GLN A 1057 -27.13 32.39 -3.53
N HIS A 1058 -27.23 31.12 -3.10
CA HIS A 1058 -28.19 30.72 -2.07
C HIS A 1058 -27.49 30.29 -0.78
N TRP A 1059 -28.13 30.56 0.36
CA TRP A 1059 -27.74 30.03 1.67
C TRP A 1059 -28.31 28.62 1.86
N VAL A 1060 -27.51 27.72 2.42
CA VAL A 1060 -27.92 26.32 2.73
C VAL A 1060 -27.33 25.85 4.06
N ALA A 1061 -27.92 24.79 4.61
CA ALA A 1061 -27.27 24.02 5.67
C ALA A 1061 -26.29 23.00 5.05
N GLY A 1062 -25.01 23.10 5.41
CA GLY A 1062 -23.95 22.18 4.97
C GLY A 1062 -23.78 21.02 5.93
N SER A 1063 -23.45 19.83 5.41
CA SER A 1063 -23.19 18.62 6.19
C SER A 1063 -22.29 17.65 5.44
N ASN A 1064 -21.66 16.73 6.18
CA ASN A 1064 -20.84 15.65 5.62
C ASN A 1064 -21.62 14.85 4.56
N PHE A 1065 -20.98 14.58 3.40
CA PHE A 1065 -21.57 13.86 2.25
C PHE A 1065 -22.94 14.36 1.77
N PHE A 1066 -23.33 15.60 2.13
CA PHE A 1066 -24.65 16.17 1.91
C PHE A 1066 -25.81 15.42 2.60
N ASP A 1067 -25.52 14.61 3.63
CA ASP A 1067 -26.49 13.74 4.32
C ASP A 1067 -27.69 14.54 4.88
N ARG A 1068 -27.43 15.74 5.38
CA ARG A 1068 -28.43 16.69 5.92
C ARG A 1068 -28.55 17.97 5.10
N SER A 1069 -27.86 18.07 3.96
CA SER A 1069 -27.86 19.28 3.13
C SER A 1069 -28.97 19.26 2.08
N GLU A 1070 -29.88 20.22 2.18
CA GLU A 1070 -30.92 20.49 1.19
C GLU A 1070 -31.11 22.00 0.96
N LEU A 1071 -31.59 22.37 -0.23
CA LEU A 1071 -31.92 23.76 -0.53
C LEU A 1071 -33.15 24.19 0.27
N PHE A 1072 -33.06 25.33 0.96
CA PHE A 1072 -34.20 25.92 1.66
C PHE A 1072 -35.25 26.52 0.71
N GLU A 1073 -34.99 26.63 -0.59
CA GLU A 1073 -35.87 27.33 -1.56
C GLU A 1073 -36.12 28.80 -1.21
N GLY A 1074 -35.20 29.43 -0.47
CA GLY A 1074 -35.18 30.88 -0.24
C GLY A 1074 -34.74 31.67 -1.47
N SER A 1075 -34.88 33.00 -1.42
CA SER A 1075 -34.46 33.89 -2.51
C SER A 1075 -32.93 33.94 -2.66
N ALA A 1076 -32.44 34.15 -3.89
CA ALA A 1076 -31.02 34.42 -4.12
C ALA A 1076 -30.54 35.64 -3.32
N GLU A 1077 -29.31 35.59 -2.83
CA GLU A 1077 -28.66 36.65 -2.08
C GLU A 1077 -28.17 37.76 -3.01
N THR A 1078 -28.48 39.01 -2.66
CA THR A 1078 -28.16 40.21 -3.45
C THR A 1078 -27.55 41.33 -2.61
N GLU A 1079 -27.63 41.25 -1.29
CA GLU A 1079 -27.29 42.36 -0.38
C GLU A 1079 -26.05 42.08 0.46
N ALA A 1080 -25.63 40.82 0.56
CA ALA A 1080 -24.46 40.43 1.36
C ALA A 1080 -23.14 41.09 0.95
N THR A 1081 -23.03 41.72 -0.23
CA THR A 1081 -21.85 42.49 -0.63
C THR A 1081 -21.92 43.97 -0.30
N THR A 1082 -23.10 44.49 0.06
CA THR A 1082 -23.33 45.92 0.29
C THR A 1082 -23.63 46.23 1.75
N ARG A 1083 -24.04 45.25 2.54
CA ARG A 1083 -24.23 45.37 3.99
C ARG A 1083 -24.02 44.04 4.72
N PRO A 1084 -23.79 44.05 6.05
CA PRO A 1084 -23.92 42.86 6.87
C PRO A 1084 -25.33 42.29 6.79
N VAL A 1085 -25.39 40.97 6.69
CA VAL A 1085 -26.60 40.19 6.53
C VAL A 1085 -26.70 39.17 7.65
N HIS A 1086 -27.86 39.11 8.31
CA HIS A 1086 -28.09 38.13 9.38
C HIS A 1086 -28.56 36.79 8.77
N ILE A 1087 -27.89 35.70 9.14
CA ILE A 1087 -28.21 34.32 8.77
C ILE A 1087 -28.26 33.45 10.03
N ALA A 1088 -29.31 32.65 10.17
CA ALA A 1088 -29.37 31.61 11.18
C ALA A 1088 -29.87 30.27 10.61
N VAL A 1089 -29.32 29.16 11.11
CA VAL A 1089 -29.78 27.80 10.81
C VAL A 1089 -30.08 27.08 12.12
N VAL A 1090 -31.32 26.60 12.25
CA VAL A 1090 -31.86 25.95 13.44
C VAL A 1090 -31.95 24.44 13.18
N TYR A 1091 -31.36 23.63 14.06
CA TYR A 1091 -31.37 22.17 14.02
C TYR A 1091 -32.17 21.62 15.20
N GLN A 1092 -33.31 21.00 14.92
CA GLN A 1092 -34.22 20.42 15.92
C GLN A 1092 -33.81 18.99 16.34
N PRO A 1093 -34.25 18.50 17.52
CA PRO A 1093 -33.88 17.17 18.02
C PRO A 1093 -34.27 16.00 17.10
N ASP A 1094 -35.34 16.16 16.32
CA ASP A 1094 -35.81 15.14 15.38
C ASP A 1094 -34.99 15.10 14.08
N GLY A 1095 -34.12 16.10 13.83
CA GLY A 1095 -33.37 16.26 12.59
C GLY A 1095 -34.00 17.25 11.60
N THR A 1096 -35.04 17.97 12.01
CA THR A 1096 -35.63 19.08 11.23
C THR A 1096 -34.69 20.30 11.19
N ILE A 1097 -34.51 20.90 10.02
CA ILE A 1097 -33.60 22.03 9.76
C ILE A 1097 -34.36 23.20 9.13
N SER A 1098 -34.22 24.38 9.73
CA SER A 1098 -34.86 25.63 9.28
C SER A 1098 -33.83 26.74 9.09
N GLY A 1099 -33.91 27.48 7.98
CA GLY A 1099 -33.05 28.65 7.70
C GLY A 1099 -33.78 29.97 7.91
N TYR A 1100 -33.05 31.01 8.33
CA TYR A 1100 -33.56 32.36 8.54
C TYR A 1100 -32.64 33.42 7.96
N ARG A 1101 -33.23 34.49 7.42
CA ARG A 1101 -32.59 35.65 6.79
C ARG A 1101 -33.16 36.93 7.41
N ASP A 1102 -32.31 37.76 8.02
CA ASP A 1102 -32.72 38.99 8.72
C ASP A 1102 -33.91 38.80 9.67
N GLY A 1103 -33.86 37.76 10.50
CA GLY A 1103 -34.90 37.44 11.47
C GLY A 1103 -36.17 36.79 10.89
N LYS A 1104 -36.24 36.57 9.57
CA LYS A 1104 -37.41 35.98 8.89
C LYS A 1104 -37.11 34.59 8.34
N PRO A 1105 -38.09 33.67 8.26
CA PRO A 1105 -37.90 32.36 7.62
C PRO A 1105 -37.38 32.50 6.18
N TYR A 1106 -36.34 31.75 5.85
CA TYR A 1106 -35.68 31.74 4.55
C TYR A 1106 -36.12 30.49 3.78
N GLY A 1107 -37.32 30.53 3.21
CA GLY A 1107 -37.90 29.43 2.45
C GLY A 1107 -38.47 28.30 3.32
N ARG A 1108 -38.42 27.06 2.84
CA ARG A 1108 -38.99 25.87 3.49
C ARG A 1108 -38.08 25.29 4.58
N THR A 1109 -38.73 24.67 5.56
CA THR A 1109 -38.08 23.79 6.56
C THR A 1109 -38.10 22.35 6.05
N TYR A 1110 -37.05 21.57 6.32
CA TYR A 1110 -36.96 20.18 5.85
C TYR A 1110 -36.32 19.24 6.87
N ARG A 1111 -36.51 17.93 6.67
CA ARG A 1111 -35.86 16.86 7.45
C ARG A 1111 -35.37 15.77 6.49
N LYS A 1112 -34.04 15.60 6.41
CA LYS A 1112 -33.41 14.67 5.47
C LYS A 1112 -32.78 13.45 6.14
N ALA A 1113 -32.23 13.63 7.33
CA ALA A 1113 -31.65 12.57 8.16
C ALA A 1113 -31.86 12.90 9.65
N PRO A 1114 -31.64 11.95 10.58
CA PRO A 1114 -31.66 12.22 12.02
C PRO A 1114 -30.67 13.30 12.44
N ALA A 1115 -30.89 13.91 13.61
CA ALA A 1115 -30.00 14.92 14.17
C ALA A 1115 -28.58 14.36 14.40
N ALA A 1116 -27.56 15.12 13.99
CA ALA A 1116 -26.17 14.80 14.29
C ALA A 1116 -25.80 15.22 15.72
N THR A 1117 -25.04 14.37 16.40
CA THR A 1117 -24.53 14.61 17.75
C THR A 1117 -23.04 14.93 17.70
N PHE A 1118 -22.66 16.06 18.29
CA PHE A 1118 -21.29 16.56 18.39
C PHE A 1118 -20.84 16.48 19.84
N ALA A 1119 -20.00 15.50 20.17
CA ALA A 1119 -19.52 15.30 21.54
C ALA A 1119 -18.59 16.43 21.99
N ALA A 1120 -18.69 16.84 23.26
CA ALA A 1120 -17.97 17.98 23.85
C ALA A 1120 -16.46 18.00 23.50
N ASP A 1121 -15.74 16.96 23.88
CA ASP A 1121 -14.26 16.89 23.76
C ASP A 1121 -13.76 16.56 22.35
N ALA A 1122 -14.63 16.00 21.51
CA ALA A 1122 -14.29 15.54 20.16
C ALA A 1122 -14.66 16.56 19.08
N SER A 1123 -15.33 17.65 19.44
CA SER A 1123 -15.89 18.63 18.49
C SER A 1123 -15.38 20.03 18.72
N GLN A 1124 -15.45 20.88 17.69
CA GLN A 1124 -14.99 22.26 17.70
C GLN A 1124 -15.85 23.13 16.76
N ILE A 1125 -15.70 24.45 16.88
CA ILE A 1125 -16.28 25.45 15.99
C ILE A 1125 -15.24 25.95 14.98
N LEU A 1126 -15.64 26.11 13.73
CA LEU A 1126 -14.90 26.87 12.72
C LEU A 1126 -15.73 28.07 12.24
N LEU A 1127 -15.06 29.21 12.04
CA LEU A 1127 -15.58 30.37 11.34
C LEU A 1127 -14.80 30.58 10.04
N GLY A 1128 -15.51 30.79 8.93
CA GLY A 1128 -14.90 31.02 7.62
C GLY A 1128 -14.50 29.76 6.84
N CYS A 1129 -14.79 28.57 7.36
CA CYS A 1129 -14.52 27.30 6.67
C CYS A 1129 -15.64 26.28 6.88
N ARG A 1130 -16.07 25.62 5.80
CA ARG A 1130 -17.12 24.58 5.84
C ARG A 1130 -16.70 23.31 6.59
N HIS A 1131 -15.43 22.88 6.48
CA HIS A 1131 -14.88 21.74 7.23
C HIS A 1131 -13.33 21.71 7.23
N GLY A 1132 -12.75 21.02 8.21
CA GLY A 1132 -11.29 20.88 8.38
C GLY A 1132 -10.58 20.04 7.32
N ALA A 1133 -11.26 19.11 6.62
CA ALA A 1133 -10.61 18.14 5.72
C ALA A 1133 -9.84 18.77 4.52
N PRO A 1134 -8.67 18.23 4.09
CA PRO A 1134 -7.69 18.91 3.22
C PRO A 1134 -8.07 19.11 1.72
N ALA A 1135 -9.31 18.88 1.29
CA ALA A 1135 -9.74 19.04 -0.11
C ALA A 1135 -11.06 19.81 -0.29
N GLY A 1136 -11.19 20.56 -1.40
CA GLY A 1136 -12.42 21.23 -1.86
C GLY A 1136 -12.47 22.76 -1.66
N ASN A 1137 -13.31 23.45 -2.46
CA ASN A 1137 -13.68 24.86 -2.24
C ASN A 1137 -14.57 24.97 -1.00
N LYS A 1138 -13.99 25.41 0.12
CA LYS A 1138 -14.60 25.35 1.46
C LYS A 1138 -14.48 26.63 2.29
N GLY A 1139 -13.64 27.57 1.86
CA GLY A 1139 -13.38 28.81 2.58
C GLY A 1139 -14.31 29.95 2.15
N LEU A 1140 -14.57 30.86 3.08
CA LEU A 1140 -15.40 32.05 2.87
C LEU A 1140 -14.51 33.27 2.57
N THR A 1141 -14.85 34.06 1.55
CA THR A 1141 -14.26 35.39 1.33
C THR A 1141 -15.24 36.45 1.82
N GLY A 1142 -14.89 37.17 2.88
CA GLY A 1142 -15.78 38.17 3.50
C GLY A 1142 -15.42 38.50 4.94
N ARG A 1143 -16.40 39.10 5.64
CA ARG A 1143 -16.28 39.60 7.00
C ARG A 1143 -17.40 39.03 7.86
N ILE A 1144 -17.08 38.54 9.05
CA ILE A 1144 -18.05 38.13 10.05
C ILE A 1144 -18.00 39.16 11.19
N PHE A 1145 -19.08 39.91 11.37
CA PHE A 1145 -19.19 40.96 12.39
C PHE A 1145 -19.59 40.37 13.74
N ARG A 1146 -20.37 39.29 13.72
CA ARG A 1146 -20.78 38.58 14.92
C ARG A 1146 -21.12 37.14 14.60
N ALA A 1147 -20.78 36.22 15.49
CA ALA A 1147 -21.16 34.81 15.40
C ALA A 1147 -21.64 34.31 16.78
N ARG A 1148 -22.68 33.48 16.77
CA ARG A 1148 -23.28 32.90 17.97
C ARG A 1148 -23.59 31.43 17.78
N LEU A 1149 -23.39 30.67 18.85
CA LEU A 1149 -23.78 29.28 18.97
C LEU A 1149 -24.79 29.13 20.10
N TYR A 1150 -25.90 28.47 19.83
CA TYR A 1150 -26.86 28.07 20.86
C TYR A 1150 -26.91 26.55 20.96
N ASP A 1151 -27.08 26.07 22.18
CA ASP A 1151 -27.21 24.66 22.55
C ASP A 1151 -28.65 24.12 22.47
N ARG A 1152 -29.54 24.89 21.84
CA ARG A 1152 -30.95 24.59 21.64
C ARG A 1152 -31.43 25.15 20.33
N ALA A 1153 -32.60 24.70 19.89
CA ALA A 1153 -33.30 25.27 18.75
C ALA A 1153 -34.03 26.54 19.20
N LEU A 1154 -33.67 27.69 18.65
CA LEU A 1154 -34.36 28.97 18.89
C LEU A 1154 -35.70 29.03 18.14
N THR A 1155 -36.69 29.72 18.71
CA THR A 1155 -37.96 29.97 18.03
C THR A 1155 -37.83 31.08 16.98
N PRO A 1156 -38.74 31.15 15.97
CA PRO A 1156 -38.74 32.25 15.00
C PRO A 1156 -38.77 33.65 15.64
N GLU A 1157 -39.48 33.82 16.75
CA GLU A 1157 -39.57 35.08 17.48
C GLU A 1157 -38.24 35.44 18.14
N GLU A 1158 -37.56 34.46 18.73
CA GLU A 1158 -36.24 34.64 19.32
C GLU A 1158 -35.22 35.04 18.25
N ILE A 1159 -35.24 34.38 17.08
CA ILE A 1159 -34.41 34.73 15.92
C ILE A 1159 -34.71 36.15 15.40
N ALA A 1160 -35.99 36.55 15.38
CA ALA A 1160 -36.38 37.90 14.98
C ALA A 1160 -35.92 38.98 15.98
N GLN A 1161 -35.77 38.64 17.26
CA GLN A 1161 -35.27 39.53 18.30
C GLN A 1161 -33.74 39.65 18.28
N THR A 1162 -33.02 38.53 18.15
CA THR A 1162 -31.54 38.52 18.09
C THR A 1162 -31.05 39.30 16.88
N ALA A 1163 -31.71 39.17 15.72
CA ALA A 1163 -31.40 39.89 14.49
C ALA A 1163 -31.35 41.43 14.62
N ARG A 1164 -31.98 42.04 15.65
CA ARG A 1164 -32.09 43.51 15.83
C ARG A 1164 -30.95 44.15 16.63
N ILE A 1165 -30.10 43.36 17.30
CA ILE A 1165 -29.11 43.83 18.28
C ILE A 1165 -28.01 44.73 17.66
N GLU A 1166 -27.54 44.44 16.44
CA GLU A 1166 -26.44 45.21 15.79
C GLU A 1166 -26.78 46.67 15.46
N SER A 1167 -28.06 47.05 15.41
CA SER A 1167 -28.49 48.42 15.05
C SER A 1167 -28.18 49.51 16.09
N SER A 1168 -27.47 49.21 17.19
CA SER A 1168 -27.31 50.10 18.35
C SER A 1168 -25.89 50.27 18.91
N SER A 1169 -24.86 49.65 18.32
CA SER A 1169 -23.47 49.71 18.81
C SER A 1169 -22.62 50.83 18.16
N ILE A 1170 -21.73 51.45 18.94
CA ILE A 1170 -20.71 52.40 18.42
C ILE A 1170 -19.63 51.61 17.69
N THR A 1171 -19.46 51.89 16.41
CA THR A 1171 -18.51 51.19 15.54
C THR A 1171 -17.11 51.83 15.61
N GLU A 1172 -16.09 51.11 15.17
CA GLU A 1172 -14.71 51.65 15.07
C GLU A 1172 -14.65 52.86 14.12
N ALA A 1173 -15.45 52.85 13.05
CA ALA A 1173 -15.59 53.98 12.14
C ALA A 1173 -16.16 55.23 12.83
N ASP A 1174 -17.13 55.07 13.74
CA ASP A 1174 -17.67 56.17 14.54
C ASP A 1174 -16.56 56.78 15.43
N ILE A 1175 -15.74 55.94 16.07
CA ILE A 1175 -14.64 56.36 16.96
C ILE A 1175 -13.55 57.09 16.15
N LEU A 1176 -13.15 56.56 15.00
CA LEU A 1176 -12.16 57.16 14.12
C LEU A 1176 -12.62 58.52 13.57
N ALA A 1177 -13.91 58.68 13.26
CA ALA A 1177 -14.48 59.94 12.82
C ALA A 1177 -14.47 61.02 13.92
N ALA A 1178 -14.51 60.62 15.20
CA ALA A 1178 -14.50 61.52 16.35
C ALA A 1178 -13.09 61.95 16.82
N LEU A 1179 -12.02 61.37 16.25
CA LEU A 1179 -10.63 61.74 16.53
C LEU A 1179 -10.18 62.95 15.70
N THR A 1180 -9.38 63.83 16.30
CA THR A 1180 -8.75 64.94 15.56
C THR A 1180 -7.77 64.41 14.49
N PRO A 1181 -7.41 65.20 13.46
CA PRO A 1181 -6.41 64.80 12.47
C PRO A 1181 -5.08 64.34 13.10
N ASP A 1182 -4.59 65.06 14.11
CA ASP A 1182 -3.36 64.72 14.82
C ASP A 1182 -3.49 63.41 15.61
N GLN A 1183 -4.63 63.19 16.28
CA GLN A 1183 -4.91 61.94 16.98
C GLN A 1183 -5.03 60.77 16.01
N ARG A 1184 -5.61 60.97 14.82
CA ARG A 1184 -5.65 59.94 13.77
C ARG A 1184 -4.26 59.62 13.25
N GLN A 1185 -3.41 60.62 13.04
CA GLN A 1185 -2.02 60.40 12.64
C GLN A 1185 -1.23 59.63 13.72
N GLN A 1186 -1.40 60.01 14.99
CA GLN A 1186 -0.78 59.32 16.12
C GLN A 1186 -1.28 57.87 16.27
N LEU A 1187 -2.58 57.64 16.08
CA LEU A 1187 -3.18 56.31 16.09
C LEU A 1187 -2.58 55.43 14.98
N THR A 1188 -2.49 55.93 13.74
CA THR A 1188 -1.90 55.20 12.62
C THR A 1188 -0.44 54.83 12.90
N GLN A 1189 0.34 55.74 13.49
CA GLN A 1189 1.73 55.45 13.89
C GLN A 1189 1.80 54.35 14.95
N LEU A 1190 0.98 54.44 16.01
CA LEU A 1190 0.95 53.44 17.08
C LEU A 1190 0.43 52.08 16.58
N GLN A 1191 -0.57 52.05 15.69
CA GLN A 1191 -1.07 50.83 15.07
C GLN A 1191 0.00 50.16 14.20
N THR A 1192 0.74 50.96 13.41
CA THR A 1192 1.87 50.45 12.62
C THR A 1192 2.95 49.84 13.53
N GLN A 1193 3.27 50.52 14.64
CA GLN A 1193 4.22 50.00 15.64
C GLN A 1193 3.72 48.71 16.31
N ARG A 1194 2.44 48.64 16.69
CA ARG A 1194 1.82 47.44 17.26
C ARG A 1194 1.90 46.27 16.29
N ASP A 1195 1.56 46.49 15.03
CA ASP A 1195 1.53 45.44 14.01
C ASP A 1195 2.93 44.92 13.70
N GLU A 1196 3.93 45.81 13.66
CA GLU A 1196 5.34 45.44 13.54
C GLU A 1196 5.83 44.64 14.76
N GLN A 1197 5.52 45.08 16.00
CA GLN A 1197 5.88 44.34 17.21
C GLN A 1197 5.19 42.97 17.27
N SER A 1198 3.91 42.89 16.87
CA SER A 1198 3.15 41.63 16.86
C SER A 1198 3.73 40.64 15.86
N LYS A 1199 4.07 41.08 14.64
CA LYS A 1199 4.71 40.24 13.63
C LYS A 1199 6.08 39.72 14.06
N GLN A 1200 6.89 40.58 14.70
CA GLN A 1200 8.17 40.17 15.28
C GLN A 1200 7.96 39.14 16.41
N LEU A 1201 6.97 39.36 17.27
CA LEU A 1201 6.66 38.47 18.39
C LEU A 1201 6.18 37.08 17.93
N GLU A 1202 5.35 37.01 16.89
CA GLU A 1202 4.92 35.73 16.30
C GLU A 1202 6.11 34.93 15.76
N SER A 1203 7.07 35.60 15.11
CA SER A 1203 8.29 34.95 14.63
C SER A 1203 9.17 34.43 15.77
N LEU A 1204 9.26 35.15 16.90
CA LEU A 1204 10.01 34.74 18.09
C LEU A 1204 9.32 33.63 18.89
N ARG A 1205 7.98 33.61 18.94
CA ARG A 1205 7.23 32.51 19.58
C ARG A 1205 7.35 31.21 18.82
N ALA A 1206 7.39 31.29 17.48
CA ALA A 1206 7.64 30.13 16.64
C ALA A 1206 9.03 29.49 16.88
N SER A 1207 10.02 30.26 17.32
CA SER A 1207 11.38 29.77 17.60
C SER A 1207 11.63 29.30 19.05
N THR A 1208 10.78 29.66 20.02
CA THR A 1208 11.04 29.41 21.46
C THR A 1208 10.33 28.18 22.05
N ALA A 1209 9.53 27.44 21.28
CA ALA A 1209 8.88 26.15 21.61
C ALA A 1209 8.05 26.05 22.93
N GLY A 1210 8.01 27.08 23.77
CA GLY A 1210 7.20 27.16 25.00
C GLY A 1210 7.78 26.42 26.23
N ASP A 1211 8.99 25.85 26.14
CA ASP A 1211 9.68 25.17 27.24
C ASP A 1211 10.65 26.08 28.00
N ASP A 1212 11.06 25.67 29.20
CA ASP A 1212 12.18 26.30 29.92
C ASP A 1212 13.47 26.25 29.09
N ALA A 1213 14.28 27.31 29.14
CA ALA A 1213 15.51 27.45 28.36
C ALA A 1213 16.47 26.27 28.57
N THR A 1214 16.51 25.70 29.78
CA THR A 1214 17.32 24.52 30.08
C THR A 1214 16.83 23.30 29.31
N VAL A 1215 15.53 23.03 29.32
CA VAL A 1215 14.92 21.90 28.60
C VAL A 1215 15.15 22.05 27.10
N GLN A 1216 15.04 23.27 26.58
CA GLN A 1216 15.30 23.56 25.17
C GLN A 1216 16.76 23.29 24.79
N SER A 1217 17.74 23.72 25.60
CA SER A 1217 19.17 23.45 25.34
C SER A 1217 19.49 21.96 25.30
N TRP A 1218 18.92 21.19 26.24
CA TRP A 1218 19.11 19.74 26.24
C TRP A 1218 18.38 19.04 25.07
N THR A 1219 17.23 19.57 24.65
CA THR A 1219 16.52 19.09 23.46
C THR A 1219 17.35 19.34 22.19
N SER A 1220 17.97 20.51 22.06
CA SER A 1220 18.87 20.83 20.94
C SER A 1220 20.13 19.96 20.94
N LEU A 1221 20.71 19.66 22.11
CA LEU A 1221 21.82 18.70 22.20
C LEU A 1221 21.35 17.30 21.75
N ALA A 1222 20.19 16.83 22.22
CA ALA A 1222 19.62 15.55 21.82
C ALA A 1222 19.43 15.44 20.29
N GLN A 1223 18.85 16.47 19.66
CA GLN A 1223 18.72 16.55 18.20
C GLN A 1223 20.08 16.54 17.49
N SER A 1224 21.06 17.27 18.03
CA SER A 1224 22.42 17.32 17.48
C SER A 1224 23.07 15.94 17.49
N LEU A 1225 22.92 15.16 18.58
CA LEU A 1225 23.43 13.79 18.66
C LEU A 1225 22.74 12.86 17.66
N ILE A 1226 21.42 12.98 17.47
CA ILE A 1226 20.67 12.22 16.46
C ILE A 1226 21.14 12.56 15.03
N ASN A 1227 21.53 13.81 14.80
CA ASN A 1227 22.00 14.27 13.48
C ASN A 1227 23.49 13.95 13.22
N LEU A 1228 24.24 13.42 14.19
CA LEU A 1228 25.61 12.97 13.95
C LEU A 1228 25.62 11.77 13.00
N LYS A 1229 26.58 11.73 12.08
CA LYS A 1229 26.75 10.59 11.14
C LYS A 1229 26.88 9.26 11.90
N GLU A 1230 27.55 9.24 13.05
CA GLU A 1230 27.69 8.03 13.85
C GLU A 1230 26.34 7.44 14.34
N PHE A 1231 25.29 8.26 14.42
CA PHE A 1231 23.96 7.78 14.81
C PHE A 1231 23.35 6.91 13.71
N ILE A 1232 23.45 7.35 12.46
CA ILE A 1232 22.80 6.70 11.31
C ILE A 1232 23.74 5.81 10.48
N TYR A 1233 25.03 5.72 10.79
CA TYR A 1233 25.99 4.85 10.08
C TYR A 1233 26.59 3.78 11.00
N LEU A 1234 26.76 2.58 10.47
CA LEU A 1234 27.48 1.48 11.13
C LEU A 1234 28.94 1.45 10.68
N LYS A 1235 29.84 1.64 11.65
CA LYS A 1235 31.28 1.54 11.47
C LYS A 1235 31.80 0.12 11.65
#